data_AF-A0A7S0AA82-F1
#
_entry.id   AF-A0A7S0AA82-F1
#
_cell.length_a   1.000
_cell.length_b   1.000
_cell.length_c   1.000
_cell.angle_alpha   90.00
_cell.angle_beta   90.00
_cell.angle_gamma   90.00
#
_symmetry.space_group_name_H-M   'P 1'
#
loop_
_entity.id
_entity.type
_entity.pdbx_description
1 polymer ?
#
loop_
_entity_poly.entity_id
_entity_poly.type
_entity_poly.pdbx_seq_one_letter_code
_entity_poly.pdbx_strand_id
1 'polypeptide(L)'
;TSAVLTLGTRLAAGTCVGPDACTHGYQSGLSQDDAGLASEISVIPPLFRAPPRRVWWLPYVGIPYVLILSSLPEMVSWYLMLELYDVMAAVMEEGTLLVCLWCLSLAYVFTHVNGFLFILLCVLQKRLLIGRFQPGSRAKTTDWTEFCRWLMHVLVASNPTFVDTLEPFCNTEVLRLVYALLGCRYGRRVQTDLFWTREPDLISVGDYCVFGFNVALNASDAVDCKPIALEPHANVLDNCVLMPGSHVGERAILGSNTLGAKDSYFLPDSISTGNMRGRAVMLRAAAAPAAASANREEQQFELLALRRVDSPCSWWSFNLGLILSALLLAPLIQGAFYVSFAAAIALCDELELELWMILLLTPALALVIDAFVCFLEVIVKWLLVGRFRERNYAFMGWFHFKWMLVMMINRSSAVETLPGTVFYNWFYRANGARVGRNVCNFGFTLEYDMFSAESYACIGEDCDGTCHTVERMVLKVAPVKVGAYASMCAKAVVMPGGALQPGALLLEHSQVLKGDTVPADECWRGLPAEKVQHAQYRNSPGHKHLCFLPTMLRRFTGVSERPESGVSHLLLRCRGQEVRYDEQQVTKRRINGRWGLVVSFTTPVTVTEYAFATGGGDPGCDPVRWQLLGSNQPLPDEGDNEAEALPWAVLDERSTDFATPPIRHACVYCQVIAGRRRDTTAG
;
A
#
# COMPACT_ATOMS: atom_id res chain seq x y z
N THR A 1 -2.79 -3.87 -12.67
CA THR A 1 -1.91 -4.89 -12.07
C THR A 1 -0.94 -4.20 -11.13
N SER A 2 -0.66 -4.84 -10.02
CA SER A 2 0.07 -4.43 -8.80
C SER A 2 1.53 -4.00 -8.93
N ALA A 3 2.11 -4.00 -10.14
CA ALA A 3 3.55 -3.78 -10.33
C ALA A 3 4.04 -2.45 -9.75
N VAL A 4 5.26 -2.46 -9.18
CA VAL A 4 5.84 -1.30 -8.50
C VAL A 4 7.12 -0.82 -9.19
N LEU A 5 7.09 0.44 -9.61
CA LEU A 5 8.24 1.19 -10.08
C LEU A 5 8.81 2.00 -8.91
N THR A 6 10.00 1.63 -8.44
CA THR A 6 10.63 2.31 -7.31
C THR A 6 11.32 3.59 -7.77
N LEU A 7 11.31 4.60 -6.90
CA LEU A 7 11.88 5.91 -7.17
C LEU A 7 13.36 5.79 -7.54
N GLY A 8 13.78 6.47 -8.60
CA GLY A 8 15.16 6.42 -9.10
C GLY A 8 15.43 5.33 -10.14
N THR A 9 14.45 4.46 -10.42
CA THR A 9 14.55 3.46 -11.49
C THR A 9 14.64 4.12 -12.86
N ARG A 10 15.61 3.69 -13.67
CA ARG A 10 15.70 4.02 -15.11
C ARG A 10 15.34 2.79 -15.91
N LEU A 11 14.24 2.83 -16.64
CA LEU A 11 13.84 1.77 -17.56
C LEU A 11 14.30 2.13 -18.98
N ALA A 12 14.89 1.16 -19.69
CA ALA A 12 15.18 1.34 -21.10
C ALA A 12 13.88 1.47 -21.91
N ALA A 13 13.90 2.22 -23.01
CA ALA A 13 12.74 2.31 -23.90
C ALA A 13 12.32 0.91 -24.39
N GLY A 14 11.02 0.62 -24.37
CA GLY A 14 10.47 -0.69 -24.76
C GLY A 14 10.45 -1.75 -23.65
N THR A 15 10.94 -1.42 -22.44
CA THR A 15 10.84 -2.30 -21.27
C THR A 15 9.38 -2.58 -20.91
N CYS A 16 9.04 -3.87 -20.75
CA CYS A 16 7.73 -4.30 -20.25
C CYS A 16 7.86 -4.79 -18.81
N VAL A 17 7.11 -4.17 -17.88
CA VAL A 17 7.04 -4.61 -16.48
C VAL A 17 5.81 -5.49 -16.31
N GLY A 18 6.03 -6.75 -15.92
CA GLY A 18 4.96 -7.73 -15.73
C GLY A 18 4.10 -7.46 -14.48
N PRO A 19 2.96 -8.13 -14.33
CA PRO A 19 2.19 -8.13 -13.09
C PRO A 19 3.00 -8.64 -11.90
N ASP A 20 2.68 -8.17 -10.69
CA ASP A 20 3.36 -8.52 -9.43
C ASP A 20 4.89 -8.37 -9.49
N ALA A 21 5.39 -7.49 -10.36
CA ALA A 21 6.82 -7.24 -10.52
C ALA A 21 7.24 -5.98 -9.74
N CYS A 22 8.47 -5.97 -9.25
CA CYS A 22 9.06 -4.82 -8.56
C CYS A 22 10.45 -4.52 -9.12
N THR A 23 10.67 -3.27 -9.50
CA THR A 23 11.95 -2.78 -10.07
C THR A 23 13.09 -2.68 -9.05
N HIS A 24 12.79 -2.81 -7.76
CA HIS A 24 13.81 -2.94 -6.71
C HIS A 24 14.35 -4.38 -6.57
N GLY A 25 13.70 -5.35 -7.21
CA GLY A 25 13.97 -6.77 -7.02
C GLY A 25 14.93 -7.35 -8.06
N TYR A 26 16.17 -7.65 -7.67
CA TYR A 26 17.06 -8.56 -8.43
C TYR A 26 16.40 -9.91 -8.80
N GLN A 27 15.36 -10.31 -8.05
CA GLN A 27 14.65 -11.58 -8.20
C GLN A 27 13.17 -11.44 -8.63
N SER A 28 12.58 -10.24 -8.57
CA SER A 28 11.17 -9.97 -8.94
C SER A 28 10.98 -8.92 -10.05
N GLY A 29 12.05 -8.37 -10.65
CA GLY A 29 11.96 -7.51 -11.84
C GLY A 29 13.26 -6.76 -12.19
N LEU A 30 13.62 -6.77 -13.48
CA LEU A 30 14.70 -6.03 -14.18
C LEU A 30 15.62 -5.15 -13.30
N SER A 31 16.80 -5.67 -12.95
CA SER A 31 17.85 -4.87 -12.29
C SER A 31 18.66 -4.05 -13.32
N GLN A 32 19.26 -2.93 -12.90
CA GLN A 32 20.11 -2.07 -13.74
C GLN A 32 21.38 -2.76 -14.24
N ASP A 33 21.84 -3.81 -13.56
CA ASP A 33 23.07 -4.55 -13.92
C ASP A 33 22.81 -5.71 -14.89
N ASP A 34 21.53 -6.00 -15.17
CA ASP A 34 21.07 -7.17 -15.91
C ASP A 34 20.68 -6.85 -17.36
N ALA A 35 21.52 -6.08 -18.06
CA ALA A 35 21.38 -5.89 -19.51
C ALA A 35 21.37 -7.23 -20.29
N GLY A 36 21.89 -8.32 -19.69
CA GLY A 36 21.86 -9.68 -20.23
C GLY A 36 20.64 -10.52 -19.86
N LEU A 37 19.80 -10.12 -18.89
CA LEU A 37 18.68 -10.94 -18.37
C LEU A 37 17.32 -10.54 -18.97
N ALA A 38 17.29 -9.45 -19.75
CA ALA A 38 16.19 -9.11 -20.65
C ALA A 38 15.88 -10.23 -21.67
N SER A 39 16.81 -11.18 -21.90
CA SER A 39 16.57 -12.35 -22.76
C SER A 39 15.97 -13.55 -22.04
N GLU A 40 16.05 -13.64 -20.70
CA GLU A 40 15.55 -14.79 -19.92
C GLU A 40 14.24 -14.52 -19.17
N ILE A 41 13.88 -13.25 -18.92
CA ILE A 41 12.49 -12.92 -18.60
C ILE A 41 11.72 -13.20 -19.87
N SER A 42 11.20 -14.42 -19.99
CA SER A 42 10.25 -14.84 -21.02
C SER A 42 9.31 -13.67 -21.26
N VAL A 43 9.46 -13.03 -22.41
CA VAL A 43 8.81 -11.77 -22.78
C VAL A 43 7.34 -11.91 -22.46
N ILE A 44 6.90 -11.43 -21.29
CA ILE A 44 5.48 -11.39 -20.96
C ILE A 44 4.94 -10.41 -21.99
N PRO A 45 4.13 -10.87 -22.95
CA PRO A 45 3.61 -9.97 -23.95
C PRO A 45 2.84 -8.88 -23.22
N PRO A 46 2.90 -7.61 -23.67
CA PRO A 46 2.18 -6.55 -22.98
C PRO A 46 0.72 -6.95 -22.84
N LEU A 47 0.09 -6.62 -21.71
CA LEU A 47 -1.37 -6.84 -21.54
C LEU A 47 -2.17 -6.04 -22.59
N PHE A 48 -1.54 -5.01 -23.17
CA PHE A 48 -2.14 -4.09 -24.12
C PHE A 48 -1.38 -4.11 -25.44
N ARG A 49 -2.12 -4.27 -26.54
CA ARG A 49 -1.64 -3.91 -27.87
C ARG A 49 -1.89 -2.41 -28.03
N ALA A 50 -0.91 -1.65 -28.55
CA ALA A 50 -1.16 -0.26 -28.92
C ALA A 50 -2.41 -0.21 -29.83
N PRO A 51 -3.40 0.65 -29.54
CA PRO A 51 -4.63 0.68 -30.33
C PRO A 51 -4.23 0.92 -31.79
N PRO A 52 -4.71 0.10 -32.75
CA PRO A 52 -4.40 0.34 -34.14
C PRO A 52 -4.80 1.77 -34.52
N ARG A 53 -4.06 2.43 -35.42
CA ARG A 53 -4.32 3.82 -35.87
C ARG A 53 -5.78 4.11 -36.30
N ARG A 54 -6.59 3.07 -36.51
CA ARG A 54 -8.01 3.11 -36.89
C ARG A 54 -9.00 3.24 -35.72
N VAL A 55 -8.52 3.21 -34.47
CA VAL A 55 -9.31 3.23 -33.23
C VAL A 55 -9.50 4.64 -32.65
N TRP A 56 -9.09 5.69 -33.38
CA TRP A 56 -9.20 7.08 -32.90
C TRP A 56 -10.64 7.53 -32.61
N TRP A 57 -11.66 6.91 -33.23
CA TRP A 57 -13.07 7.24 -33.02
C TRP A 57 -13.64 6.67 -31.70
N LEU A 58 -12.99 5.65 -31.12
CA LEU A 58 -13.49 4.90 -29.98
C LEU A 58 -13.63 5.74 -28.70
N PRO A 59 -12.70 6.66 -28.37
CA PRO A 59 -12.94 7.62 -27.30
C PRO A 59 -14.14 8.53 -27.58
N TYR A 60 -14.32 9.01 -28.81
CA TYR A 60 -15.39 9.96 -29.16
C TYR A 60 -16.80 9.35 -29.17
N VAL A 61 -16.92 8.05 -29.38
CA VAL A 61 -18.22 7.34 -29.32
C VAL A 61 -18.38 6.60 -28.01
N GLY A 62 -17.32 5.90 -27.58
CA GLY A 62 -17.31 5.07 -26.39
C GLY A 62 -17.42 5.87 -25.09
N ILE A 63 -16.76 7.03 -24.97
CA ILE A 63 -16.86 7.84 -23.75
C ILE A 63 -18.28 8.37 -23.56
N PRO A 64 -18.91 9.07 -24.54
CA PRO A 64 -20.31 9.48 -24.39
C PRO A 64 -21.24 8.31 -24.10
N TYR A 65 -21.01 7.16 -24.72
CA TYR A 65 -21.80 5.96 -24.48
C TYR A 65 -21.69 5.45 -23.03
N VAL A 66 -20.48 5.34 -22.48
CA VAL A 66 -20.25 4.94 -21.08
C VAL A 66 -20.85 5.97 -20.12
N LEU A 67 -20.71 7.26 -20.40
CA LEU A 67 -21.29 8.33 -19.57
C LEU A 67 -22.80 8.20 -19.51
N ILE A 68 -23.47 8.05 -20.66
CA ILE A 68 -24.91 7.84 -20.72
C ILE A 68 -25.31 6.59 -19.92
N LEU A 69 -24.62 5.47 -20.13
CA LEU A 69 -24.93 4.23 -19.41
C LEU A 69 -24.74 4.35 -17.89
N SER A 70 -23.72 5.08 -17.46
CA SER A 70 -23.43 5.27 -16.03
C SER A 70 -24.45 6.21 -15.38
N SER A 71 -24.98 7.18 -16.12
CA SER A 71 -26.00 8.12 -15.63
C SER A 71 -27.44 7.60 -15.71
N LEU A 72 -27.74 6.58 -16.52
CA LEU A 72 -29.11 6.07 -16.67
C LEU A 72 -29.72 5.58 -15.34
N PRO A 73 -29.03 4.78 -14.51
CA PRO A 73 -29.52 4.39 -13.19
C PRO A 73 -29.78 5.58 -12.25
N GLU A 74 -28.93 6.61 -12.33
CA GLU A 74 -29.09 7.84 -11.56
C GLU A 74 -30.35 8.59 -12.01
N MET A 75 -30.61 8.68 -13.33
CA MET A 75 -31.81 9.33 -13.86
C MET A 75 -33.10 8.66 -13.37
N VAL A 76 -33.13 7.32 -13.29
CA VAL A 76 -34.30 6.61 -12.74
C VAL A 76 -34.47 6.92 -11.26
N SER A 77 -33.37 6.95 -10.50
CA SER A 77 -33.38 7.30 -9.08
C SER A 77 -33.91 8.73 -8.89
N TRP A 78 -33.44 9.69 -9.69
CA TRP A 78 -33.93 11.08 -9.70
C TRP A 78 -35.41 11.19 -10.09
N TYR A 79 -35.86 10.44 -11.10
CA TYR A 79 -37.26 10.44 -11.49
C TYR A 79 -38.17 9.92 -10.37
N LEU A 80 -37.78 8.82 -9.71
CA LEU A 80 -38.47 8.32 -8.52
C LEU A 80 -38.52 9.37 -7.42
N MET A 81 -37.46 10.17 -7.22
CA MET A 81 -37.48 11.26 -6.26
C MET A 81 -38.43 12.40 -6.64
N LEU A 82 -38.53 12.75 -7.91
CA LEU A 82 -39.44 13.79 -8.36
C LEU A 82 -40.91 13.38 -8.21
N GLU A 83 -41.26 12.12 -8.49
CA GLU A 83 -42.60 11.58 -8.23
C GLU A 83 -42.93 11.54 -6.72
N LEU A 84 -41.89 11.47 -5.89
CA LEU A 84 -41.97 11.49 -4.44
C LEU A 84 -41.88 12.93 -3.86
N TYR A 85 -41.83 13.97 -4.70
CA TYR A 85 -41.66 15.35 -4.26
C TYR A 85 -42.85 15.86 -3.42
N ASP A 86 -44.08 15.57 -3.82
CA ASP A 86 -45.27 16.01 -3.05
C ASP A 86 -45.30 15.36 -1.66
N VAL A 87 -44.79 14.12 -1.56
CA VAL A 87 -44.60 13.42 -0.28
C VAL A 87 -43.50 14.11 0.53
N MET A 88 -42.39 14.49 -0.09
CA MET A 88 -41.32 15.24 0.57
C MET A 88 -41.84 16.57 1.14
N ALA A 89 -42.60 17.34 0.35
CA ALA A 89 -43.15 18.62 0.78
C ALA A 89 -44.07 18.45 2.01
N ALA A 90 -44.96 17.44 1.98
CA ALA A 90 -45.80 17.10 3.12
C ALA A 90 -44.98 16.63 4.34
N VAL A 91 -43.94 15.82 4.12
CA VAL A 91 -43.05 15.33 5.19
C VAL A 91 -42.29 16.46 5.87
N MET A 92 -41.88 17.48 5.11
CA MET A 92 -41.20 18.66 5.65
C MET A 92 -42.10 19.51 6.56
N GLU A 93 -43.43 19.41 6.42
CA GLU A 93 -44.39 20.11 7.28
C GLU A 93 -44.71 19.35 8.59
N GLU A 94 -44.57 18.02 8.63
CA GLU A 94 -45.01 17.17 9.75
C GLU A 94 -43.95 16.94 10.85
N GLY A 95 -42.70 17.35 10.64
CA GLY A 95 -41.65 17.46 11.68
C GLY A 95 -40.34 16.69 11.43
N THR A 96 -39.32 17.00 12.24
CA THR A 96 -37.91 16.62 12.02
C THR A 96 -37.66 15.11 11.89
N LEU A 97 -38.37 14.27 12.66
CA LEU A 97 -38.19 12.82 12.61
C LEU A 97 -38.59 12.24 11.24
N LEU A 98 -39.70 12.73 10.67
CA LEU A 98 -40.20 12.24 9.40
C LEU A 98 -39.27 12.65 8.26
N VAL A 99 -38.70 13.86 8.33
CA VAL A 99 -37.64 14.33 7.43
C VAL A 99 -36.40 13.43 7.52
N CYS A 100 -35.95 13.07 8.72
CA CYS A 100 -34.81 12.16 8.87
C CYS A 100 -35.10 10.78 8.28
N LEU A 101 -36.29 10.21 8.51
CA LEU A 101 -36.70 8.94 7.93
C LEU A 101 -36.79 9.00 6.40
N TRP A 102 -37.21 10.14 5.86
CA TRP A 102 -37.19 10.41 4.43
C TRP A 102 -35.77 10.44 3.87
N CYS A 103 -34.87 11.27 4.43
CA CYS A 103 -33.47 11.32 4.00
C CYS A 103 -32.78 9.96 4.06
N LEU A 104 -33.10 9.17 5.08
CA LEU A 104 -32.64 7.79 5.16
C LEU A 104 -33.20 6.96 4.01
N SER A 105 -34.52 6.99 3.75
CA SER A 105 -35.12 6.24 2.63
C SER A 105 -34.51 6.61 1.27
N LEU A 106 -34.14 7.88 1.07
CA LEU A 106 -33.41 8.33 -0.12
C LEU A 106 -32.11 7.56 -0.31
N ALA A 107 -31.30 7.41 0.75
CA ALA A 107 -30.04 6.66 0.67
C ALA A 107 -30.26 5.21 0.27
N TYR A 108 -31.32 4.56 0.76
CA TYR A 108 -31.65 3.19 0.37
C TYR A 108 -32.08 3.09 -1.09
N VAL A 109 -32.92 4.01 -1.56
CA VAL A 109 -33.33 4.05 -2.97
C VAL A 109 -32.11 4.28 -3.85
N PHE A 110 -31.31 5.32 -3.56
CA PHE A 110 -30.13 5.62 -4.35
C PHE A 110 -29.09 4.51 -4.31
N THR A 111 -28.74 3.96 -3.15
CA THR A 111 -27.73 2.89 -3.11
C THR A 111 -28.22 1.63 -3.84
N HIS A 112 -29.40 1.12 -3.50
CA HIS A 112 -29.85 -0.19 -3.98
C HIS A 112 -30.45 -0.16 -5.37
N VAL A 113 -31.29 0.84 -5.69
CA VAL A 113 -31.93 0.92 -7.01
C VAL A 113 -30.88 1.26 -8.06
N ASN A 114 -30.03 2.27 -7.80
CA ASN A 114 -28.95 2.64 -8.71
C ASN A 114 -28.01 1.46 -8.95
N GLY A 115 -27.53 0.83 -7.87
CA GLY A 115 -26.63 -0.32 -7.96
C GLY A 115 -27.25 -1.48 -8.74
N PHE A 116 -28.47 -1.89 -8.38
CA PHE A 116 -29.16 -2.98 -9.08
C PHE A 116 -29.38 -2.69 -10.57
N LEU A 117 -29.86 -1.49 -10.91
CA LEU A 117 -30.06 -1.08 -12.30
C LEU A 117 -28.73 -1.04 -13.06
N PHE A 118 -27.66 -0.57 -12.41
CA PHE A 118 -26.33 -0.54 -13.01
C PHE A 118 -25.80 -1.95 -13.32
N ILE A 119 -25.93 -2.90 -12.37
CA ILE A 119 -25.57 -4.31 -12.60
C ILE A 119 -26.42 -4.93 -13.72
N LEU A 120 -27.73 -4.65 -13.73
CA LEU A 120 -28.63 -5.12 -14.79
C LEU A 120 -28.22 -4.58 -16.16
N LEU A 121 -27.90 -3.29 -16.26
CA LEU A 121 -27.39 -2.68 -17.48
C LEU A 121 -26.07 -3.33 -17.92
N CYS A 122 -25.12 -3.58 -17.01
CA CYS A 122 -23.89 -4.28 -17.34
C CYS A 122 -24.16 -5.68 -17.93
N VAL A 123 -25.09 -6.43 -17.34
CA VAL A 123 -25.50 -7.75 -17.85
C VAL A 123 -26.18 -7.63 -19.22
N LEU A 124 -27.10 -6.67 -19.40
CA LEU A 124 -27.77 -6.44 -20.68
C LEU A 124 -26.77 -6.06 -21.76
N GLN A 125 -25.82 -5.17 -21.48
CA GLN A 125 -24.76 -4.81 -22.42
C GLN A 125 -23.88 -6.00 -22.78
N LYS A 126 -23.52 -6.81 -21.79
CA LYS A 126 -22.77 -8.04 -22.02
C LYS A 126 -23.52 -9.00 -22.96
N ARG A 127 -24.84 -9.14 -22.78
CA ARG A 127 -25.67 -10.10 -23.53
C ARG A 127 -26.09 -9.62 -24.91
N LEU A 128 -26.40 -8.34 -25.07
CA LEU A 128 -26.98 -7.79 -26.31
C LEU A 128 -25.93 -7.20 -27.26
N LEU A 129 -24.90 -6.52 -26.73
CA LEU A 129 -23.95 -5.77 -27.54
C LEU A 129 -22.57 -6.43 -27.62
N ILE A 130 -22.04 -6.86 -26.48
CA ILE A 130 -20.67 -7.39 -26.37
C ILE A 130 -20.59 -8.83 -26.88
N GLY A 131 -21.57 -9.67 -26.54
CA GLY A 131 -21.60 -11.07 -26.94
C GLY A 131 -20.62 -11.93 -26.13
N ARG A 132 -20.12 -13.02 -26.73
CA ARG A 132 -19.19 -13.97 -26.06
C ARG A 132 -17.77 -13.79 -26.57
N PHE A 133 -16.81 -13.73 -25.65
CA PHE A 133 -15.39 -13.81 -26.01
C PHE A 133 -15.00 -15.26 -26.32
N GLN A 134 -14.17 -15.44 -27.35
CA GLN A 134 -13.67 -16.74 -27.78
C GLN A 134 -12.15 -16.82 -27.59
N PRO A 135 -11.61 -18.00 -27.23
CA PRO A 135 -10.18 -18.20 -27.18
C PRO A 135 -9.58 -18.15 -28.60
N GLY A 136 -8.35 -17.66 -28.71
CA GLY A 136 -7.65 -17.56 -29.98
C GLY A 136 -6.65 -16.41 -30.04
N SER A 137 -6.01 -16.26 -31.19
CA SER A 137 -4.99 -15.22 -31.40
C SER A 137 -5.57 -13.81 -31.48
N ARG A 138 -4.94 -12.88 -30.77
CA ARG A 138 -5.22 -11.42 -30.78
C ARG A 138 -4.74 -10.74 -32.06
N ALA A 139 -3.97 -11.42 -32.90
CA ALA A 139 -3.63 -10.91 -34.23
C ALA A 139 -4.87 -10.83 -35.15
N LYS A 140 -5.89 -11.66 -34.89
CA LYS A 140 -7.10 -11.80 -35.72
C LYS A 140 -8.32 -11.07 -35.14
N THR A 141 -8.18 -10.34 -34.02
CA THR A 141 -9.32 -9.63 -33.41
C THR A 141 -9.70 -8.41 -34.23
N THR A 142 -11.01 -8.12 -34.29
CA THR A 142 -11.54 -6.92 -34.94
C THR A 142 -11.52 -5.74 -33.98
N ASP A 143 -11.52 -4.52 -34.51
CA ASP A 143 -11.61 -3.28 -33.71
C ASP A 143 -12.86 -3.29 -32.80
N TRP A 144 -13.96 -3.88 -33.26
CA TRP A 144 -15.17 -4.09 -32.46
C TRP A 144 -14.93 -5.00 -31.25
N THR A 145 -14.19 -6.11 -31.41
CA THR A 145 -13.88 -6.99 -30.26
C THR A 145 -12.98 -6.29 -29.24
N GLU A 146 -12.07 -5.43 -29.68
CA GLU A 146 -11.25 -4.60 -28.78
C GLU A 146 -12.11 -3.56 -28.04
N PHE A 147 -13.05 -2.91 -28.74
CA PHE A 147 -14.02 -2.02 -28.11
C PHE A 147 -14.84 -2.75 -27.03
N CYS A 148 -15.37 -3.93 -27.35
CA CYS A 148 -16.15 -4.72 -26.40
C CYS A 148 -15.33 -5.10 -25.15
N ARG A 149 -14.03 -5.40 -25.28
CA ARG A 149 -13.15 -5.65 -24.12
C ARG A 149 -12.88 -4.38 -23.32
N TRP A 150 -12.65 -3.26 -24.00
CA TRP A 150 -12.52 -1.96 -23.34
C TRP A 150 -13.78 -1.61 -22.57
N LEU A 151 -14.96 -1.82 -23.17
CA LEU A 151 -16.25 -1.57 -22.55
C LEU A 151 -16.46 -2.46 -21.32
N MET A 152 -16.13 -3.76 -21.40
CA MET A 152 -16.12 -4.64 -20.21
C MET A 152 -15.18 -4.15 -19.12
N HIS A 153 -13.99 -3.69 -19.49
CA HIS A 153 -13.03 -3.17 -18.52
C HIS A 153 -13.60 -1.94 -17.80
N VAL A 154 -14.15 -0.99 -18.55
CA VAL A 154 -14.66 0.27 -18.00
C VAL A 154 -15.94 0.10 -17.20
N LEU A 155 -16.85 -0.81 -17.59
CA LEU A 155 -18.13 -1.02 -16.91
C LEU A 155 -18.06 -1.98 -15.73
N VAL A 156 -17.23 -3.03 -15.82
CA VAL A 156 -17.19 -4.11 -14.83
C VAL A 156 -15.88 -4.13 -14.06
N ALA A 157 -14.74 -4.06 -14.76
CA ALA A 157 -13.45 -4.29 -14.11
C ALA A 157 -12.80 -3.04 -13.48
N SER A 158 -13.32 -1.84 -13.75
CA SER A 158 -12.75 -0.58 -13.27
C SER A 158 -13.81 0.42 -12.80
N ASN A 159 -15.08 0.03 -12.78
CA ASN A 159 -16.16 0.92 -12.37
C ASN A 159 -16.42 0.78 -10.87
N PRO A 160 -16.24 1.85 -10.07
CA PRO A 160 -16.53 1.81 -8.64
C PRO A 160 -17.97 1.38 -8.34
N THR A 161 -18.96 1.89 -9.09
CA THR A 161 -20.37 1.54 -8.90
C THR A 161 -20.61 0.03 -9.02
N PHE A 162 -19.92 -0.67 -9.93
CA PHE A 162 -20.04 -2.13 -10.03
C PHE A 162 -19.54 -2.83 -8.76
N VAL A 163 -18.38 -2.39 -8.28
CA VAL A 163 -17.68 -2.98 -7.13
C VAL A 163 -18.45 -2.67 -5.85
N ASP A 164 -18.71 -1.40 -5.58
CA ASP A 164 -19.40 -0.91 -4.38
C ASP A 164 -20.80 -1.51 -4.24
N THR A 165 -21.49 -1.79 -5.36
CA THR A 165 -22.80 -2.46 -5.34
C THR A 165 -22.69 -3.93 -4.91
N LEU A 166 -21.65 -4.64 -5.34
CA LEU A 166 -21.53 -6.08 -5.14
C LEU A 166 -20.72 -6.46 -3.91
N GLU A 167 -19.86 -5.57 -3.45
CA GLU A 167 -18.96 -5.82 -2.33
C GLU A 167 -19.67 -6.11 -1.00
N PRO A 168 -20.81 -5.46 -0.66
CA PRO A 168 -21.63 -5.88 0.47
C PRO A 168 -22.15 -7.32 0.35
N PHE A 169 -22.16 -7.89 -0.85
CA PHE A 169 -22.59 -9.26 -1.12
C PHE A 169 -21.42 -10.24 -1.31
N CYS A 170 -20.19 -9.85 -0.97
CA CYS A 170 -19.05 -10.76 -0.89
C CYS A 170 -19.38 -11.99 -0.06
N ASN A 171 -18.87 -13.15 -0.49
CA ASN A 171 -19.15 -14.44 0.14
C ASN A 171 -20.63 -14.90 0.12
N THR A 172 -21.43 -14.39 -0.83
CA THR A 172 -22.82 -14.83 -1.06
C THR A 172 -23.07 -15.37 -2.48
N GLU A 173 -24.15 -16.13 -2.66
CA GLU A 173 -24.55 -16.64 -4.00
C GLU A 173 -24.97 -15.53 -4.99
N VAL A 174 -25.15 -14.28 -4.55
CA VAL A 174 -25.44 -13.14 -5.44
C VAL A 174 -24.33 -13.00 -6.48
N LEU A 175 -23.07 -13.10 -6.06
CA LEU A 175 -21.92 -12.96 -6.95
C LEU A 175 -21.90 -14.04 -8.03
N ARG A 176 -22.22 -15.28 -7.66
CA ARG A 176 -22.37 -16.37 -8.63
C ARG A 176 -23.39 -16.03 -9.71
N LEU A 177 -24.57 -15.53 -9.33
CA LEU A 177 -25.62 -15.16 -10.27
C LEU A 177 -25.11 -14.09 -11.24
N VAL A 178 -24.47 -13.04 -10.72
CA VAL A 178 -23.94 -11.93 -11.54
C VAL A 178 -22.84 -12.41 -12.49
N TYR A 179 -21.82 -13.11 -12.00
CA TYR A 179 -20.72 -13.61 -12.85
C TYR A 179 -21.21 -14.64 -13.88
N ALA A 180 -22.16 -15.52 -13.53
CA ALA A 180 -22.78 -16.45 -14.47
C ALA A 180 -23.60 -15.71 -15.55
N LEU A 181 -24.31 -14.64 -15.17
CA LEU A 181 -25.01 -13.77 -16.11
C LEU A 181 -24.05 -13.01 -17.03
N LEU A 182 -22.85 -12.65 -16.57
CA LEU A 182 -21.80 -12.07 -17.41
C LEU A 182 -21.12 -13.09 -18.35
N GLY A 183 -21.21 -14.38 -18.05
CA GLY A 183 -20.74 -15.47 -18.92
C GLY A 183 -19.76 -16.45 -18.29
N CYS A 184 -19.36 -16.22 -17.04
CA CYS A 184 -18.46 -17.10 -16.30
C CYS A 184 -19.09 -18.47 -16.04
N ARG A 185 -18.30 -19.54 -16.19
CA ARG A 185 -18.68 -20.85 -15.64
C ARG A 185 -18.38 -20.84 -14.16
N TYR A 186 -19.41 -20.60 -13.36
CA TYR A 186 -19.23 -20.32 -11.94
C TYR A 186 -19.87 -21.44 -11.09
N GLY A 187 -19.01 -22.15 -10.35
CA GLY A 187 -19.36 -23.26 -9.47
C GLY A 187 -20.26 -22.85 -8.31
N ARG A 188 -20.74 -23.85 -7.55
CA ARG A 188 -21.57 -23.65 -6.37
C ARG A 188 -20.69 -23.30 -5.17
N ARG A 189 -21.21 -22.48 -4.24
CA ARG A 189 -20.63 -22.28 -2.91
C ARG A 189 -19.19 -21.75 -2.91
N VAL A 190 -18.86 -21.00 -3.95
CA VAL A 190 -17.61 -20.26 -4.04
C VAL A 190 -17.66 -19.10 -3.05
N GLN A 191 -16.57 -18.89 -2.33
CA GLN A 191 -16.35 -17.75 -1.45
C GLN A 191 -15.41 -16.78 -2.16
N THR A 192 -15.75 -15.50 -2.23
CA THR A 192 -14.95 -14.52 -2.96
C THR A 192 -15.22 -13.12 -2.46
N ASP A 193 -14.14 -12.34 -2.40
CA ASP A 193 -14.14 -10.89 -2.21
C ASP A 193 -14.16 -10.14 -3.55
N LEU A 194 -14.88 -10.69 -4.54
CA LEU A 194 -14.84 -10.33 -5.97
C LEU A 194 -13.51 -10.68 -6.64
N PHE A 195 -13.54 -10.84 -7.96
CA PHE A 195 -12.34 -10.91 -8.78
C PHE A 195 -12.52 -10.13 -10.08
N TRP A 196 -11.40 -9.61 -10.58
CA TRP A 196 -11.37 -8.81 -11.79
C TRP A 196 -11.26 -9.72 -13.01
N THR A 197 -12.15 -9.55 -13.97
CA THR A 197 -12.03 -10.20 -15.27
C THR A 197 -12.65 -9.35 -16.37
N ARG A 198 -11.99 -9.28 -17.54
CA ARG A 198 -12.52 -8.60 -18.73
C ARG A 198 -13.28 -9.57 -19.65
N GLU A 199 -12.90 -10.84 -19.63
CA GLU A 199 -13.45 -11.90 -20.47
C GLU A 199 -14.09 -13.01 -19.63
N PRO A 200 -15.21 -12.73 -18.93
CA PRO A 200 -15.86 -13.70 -18.05
C PRO A 200 -16.19 -15.02 -18.76
N ASP A 201 -16.49 -15.01 -20.07
CA ASP A 201 -16.78 -16.23 -20.85
C ASP A 201 -15.63 -17.25 -20.88
N LEU A 202 -14.41 -16.82 -20.59
CA LEU A 202 -13.19 -17.62 -20.61
C LEU A 202 -12.75 -18.05 -19.21
N ILE A 203 -13.52 -17.69 -18.18
CA ILE A 203 -13.24 -18.04 -16.80
C ILE A 203 -14.13 -19.21 -16.38
N SER A 204 -13.48 -20.22 -15.80
CA SER A 204 -14.16 -21.34 -15.15
C SER A 204 -13.68 -21.50 -13.73
N VAL A 205 -14.63 -21.50 -12.80
CA VAL A 205 -14.44 -21.61 -11.36
C VAL A 205 -15.19 -22.84 -10.88
N GLY A 206 -14.48 -23.80 -10.28
CA GLY A 206 -15.04 -25.01 -9.71
C GLY A 206 -15.83 -24.75 -8.42
N ASP A 207 -16.55 -25.77 -7.96
CA ASP A 207 -17.32 -25.69 -6.72
C ASP A 207 -16.40 -25.47 -5.51
N TYR A 208 -16.87 -24.74 -4.49
CA TYR A 208 -16.16 -24.50 -3.22
C TYR A 208 -14.79 -23.81 -3.34
N CYS A 209 -14.52 -23.14 -4.47
CA CYS A 209 -13.32 -22.31 -4.57
C CYS A 209 -13.36 -21.14 -3.55
N VAL A 210 -12.19 -20.68 -3.14
CA VAL A 210 -12.04 -19.52 -2.26
C VAL A 210 -11.14 -18.49 -2.95
N PHE A 211 -11.61 -17.27 -3.07
CA PHE A 211 -10.84 -16.12 -3.54
C PHE A 211 -10.64 -15.13 -2.42
N GLY A 212 -9.41 -14.64 -2.29
CA GLY A 212 -9.09 -13.47 -1.49
C GLY A 212 -9.39 -12.17 -2.22
N PHE A 213 -8.95 -11.07 -1.62
CA PHE A 213 -9.13 -9.72 -2.12
C PHE A 213 -8.30 -9.43 -3.37
N ASN A 214 -8.84 -8.65 -4.29
CA ASN A 214 -8.10 -8.10 -5.45
C ASN A 214 -7.44 -9.16 -6.36
N VAL A 215 -8.09 -10.31 -6.55
CA VAL A 215 -7.64 -11.32 -7.52
C VAL A 215 -7.96 -10.89 -8.94
N ALA A 216 -6.99 -10.98 -9.86
CA ALA A 216 -7.18 -10.65 -11.27
C ALA A 216 -7.04 -11.90 -12.17
N LEU A 217 -8.11 -12.21 -12.91
CA LEU A 217 -8.18 -13.31 -13.88
C LEU A 217 -8.13 -12.74 -15.31
N ASN A 218 -6.93 -12.63 -15.86
CA ASN A 218 -6.67 -12.05 -17.18
C ASN A 218 -6.57 -13.15 -18.24
N ALA A 219 -7.68 -13.48 -18.89
CA ALA A 219 -7.74 -14.49 -19.93
C ALA A 219 -7.14 -14.05 -21.28
N SER A 220 -6.68 -12.80 -21.41
CA SER A 220 -6.05 -12.28 -22.62
C SER A 220 -4.78 -11.47 -22.37
N ASP A 221 -3.83 -11.54 -23.32
CA ASP A 221 -2.66 -10.67 -23.43
C ASP A 221 -2.61 -10.00 -24.82
N ALA A 222 -1.48 -9.40 -25.22
CA ALA A 222 -1.34 -8.82 -26.57
C ALA A 222 -1.28 -9.85 -27.71
N VAL A 223 -1.01 -11.11 -27.42
CA VAL A 223 -0.72 -12.17 -28.41
C VAL A 223 -1.93 -13.08 -28.62
N ASP A 224 -2.51 -13.59 -27.54
CA ASP A 224 -3.65 -14.50 -27.59
C ASP A 224 -4.57 -14.36 -26.36
N CYS A 225 -5.62 -15.18 -26.39
CA CYS A 225 -6.70 -15.21 -25.44
C CYS A 225 -6.97 -16.69 -25.15
N LYS A 226 -6.83 -17.12 -23.90
CA LYS A 226 -6.92 -18.52 -23.48
C LYS A 226 -7.76 -18.62 -22.20
N PRO A 227 -8.54 -19.72 -22.05
CA PRO A 227 -9.34 -19.89 -20.85
C PRO A 227 -8.48 -20.02 -19.59
N ILE A 228 -9.02 -19.58 -18.46
CA ILE A 228 -8.46 -19.82 -17.13
C ILE A 228 -9.42 -20.76 -16.40
N ALA A 229 -8.86 -21.80 -15.78
CA ALA A 229 -9.63 -22.81 -15.08
C ALA A 229 -9.15 -22.97 -13.64
N LEU A 230 -10.10 -23.00 -12.71
CA LEU A 230 -9.89 -23.35 -11.33
C LEU A 230 -10.74 -24.58 -11.03
N GLU A 231 -10.09 -25.66 -10.62
CA GLU A 231 -10.76 -26.89 -10.22
C GLU A 231 -11.44 -26.73 -8.83
N PRO A 232 -12.33 -27.64 -8.44
CA PRO A 232 -13.02 -27.57 -7.15
C PRO A 232 -12.08 -27.42 -5.96
N HIS A 233 -12.53 -26.69 -4.94
CA HIS A 233 -11.80 -26.41 -3.70
C HIS A 233 -10.45 -25.69 -3.87
N ALA A 234 -10.14 -25.13 -5.04
CA ALA A 234 -8.96 -24.31 -5.23
C ALA A 234 -9.05 -23.01 -4.41
N ASN A 235 -7.91 -22.58 -3.85
CA ASN A 235 -7.78 -21.32 -3.11
C ASN A 235 -6.85 -20.38 -3.88
N VAL A 236 -7.31 -19.16 -4.15
CA VAL A 236 -6.52 -18.10 -4.76
C VAL A 236 -6.57 -16.89 -3.83
N LEU A 237 -5.51 -16.66 -3.07
CA LEU A 237 -5.45 -15.64 -2.03
C LEU A 237 -5.21 -14.24 -2.63
N ASP A 238 -5.03 -13.25 -1.77
CA ASP A 238 -5.10 -11.83 -2.11
C ASP A 238 -4.06 -11.41 -3.15
N ASN A 239 -4.40 -10.46 -4.01
CA ASN A 239 -3.50 -9.87 -5.00
C ASN A 239 -2.90 -10.87 -6.00
N CYS A 240 -3.48 -12.06 -6.18
CA CYS A 240 -3.03 -12.99 -7.21
C CYS A 240 -3.40 -12.50 -8.62
N VAL A 241 -2.50 -12.70 -9.59
CA VAL A 241 -2.75 -12.46 -11.01
C VAL A 241 -2.59 -13.75 -11.80
N LEU A 242 -3.67 -14.21 -12.43
CA LEU A 242 -3.68 -15.37 -13.31
C LEU A 242 -3.69 -14.92 -14.78
N MET A 243 -2.69 -15.37 -15.54
CA MET A 243 -2.47 -15.03 -16.95
C MET A 243 -3.15 -16.06 -17.88
N PRO A 244 -3.24 -15.80 -19.20
CA PRO A 244 -3.97 -16.66 -20.13
C PRO A 244 -3.49 -18.12 -20.07
N GLY A 245 -4.42 -19.07 -20.02
CA GLY A 245 -4.10 -20.50 -20.00
C GLY A 245 -3.71 -21.06 -18.63
N SER A 246 -3.72 -20.23 -17.57
CA SER A 246 -3.46 -20.71 -16.21
C SER A 246 -4.53 -21.71 -15.75
N HIS A 247 -4.10 -22.81 -15.13
CA HIS A 247 -4.97 -23.85 -14.59
C HIS A 247 -4.57 -24.19 -13.15
N VAL A 248 -5.51 -24.00 -12.22
CA VAL A 248 -5.34 -24.27 -10.80
C VAL A 248 -5.99 -25.60 -10.44
N GLY A 249 -5.18 -26.59 -10.07
CA GLY A 249 -5.64 -27.94 -9.74
C GLY A 249 -6.49 -28.02 -8.47
N GLU A 250 -7.16 -29.16 -8.30
CA GLU A 250 -8.10 -29.38 -7.20
C GLU A 250 -7.40 -29.20 -5.83
N ARG A 251 -8.01 -28.42 -4.92
CA ARG A 251 -7.45 -28.10 -3.59
C ARG A 251 -6.06 -27.42 -3.61
N ALA A 252 -5.58 -26.97 -4.77
CA ALA A 252 -4.33 -26.20 -4.84
C ALA A 252 -4.52 -24.82 -4.19
N ILE A 253 -3.47 -24.32 -3.55
CA ILE A 253 -3.46 -23.02 -2.88
C ILE A 253 -2.44 -22.12 -3.56
N LEU A 254 -2.91 -21.01 -4.12
CA LEU A 254 -2.10 -19.88 -4.54
C LEU A 254 -2.11 -18.84 -3.41
N GLY A 255 -1.00 -18.69 -2.71
CA GLY A 255 -0.79 -17.70 -1.64
C GLY A 255 -0.84 -16.27 -2.16
N SER A 256 -0.90 -15.28 -1.27
CA SER A 256 -1.08 -13.89 -1.69
C SER A 256 0.07 -13.40 -2.58
N ASN A 257 -0.20 -12.48 -3.50
CA ASN A 257 0.74 -11.96 -4.51
C ASN A 257 1.31 -13.02 -5.47
N THR A 258 0.56 -14.10 -5.77
CA THR A 258 1.02 -15.12 -6.71
C THR A 258 0.79 -14.71 -8.16
N LEU A 259 1.85 -14.81 -8.96
CA LEU A 259 1.74 -14.74 -10.42
C LEU A 259 1.53 -16.14 -11.02
N GLY A 260 0.32 -16.41 -11.48
CA GLY A 260 0.03 -17.49 -12.41
C GLY A 260 0.47 -17.11 -13.80
N ALA A 261 1.71 -17.48 -14.16
CA ALA A 261 2.26 -17.21 -15.47
C ALA A 261 1.43 -17.83 -16.60
N LYS A 262 1.61 -17.34 -17.83
CA LYS A 262 0.91 -17.85 -19.01
C LYS A 262 1.12 -19.36 -19.14
N ASP A 263 0.04 -20.09 -19.41
CA ASP A 263 0.03 -21.57 -19.52
C ASP A 263 0.57 -22.31 -18.27
N SER A 264 0.51 -21.67 -17.10
CA SER A 264 0.90 -22.32 -15.84
C SER A 264 -0.10 -23.38 -15.40
N TYR A 265 0.41 -24.47 -14.83
CA TYR A 265 -0.41 -25.50 -14.20
C TYR A 265 0.03 -25.69 -12.75
N PHE A 266 -0.90 -25.52 -11.83
CA PHE A 266 -0.69 -25.75 -10.41
C PHE A 266 -1.25 -27.12 -10.02
N LEU A 267 -0.38 -27.98 -9.49
CA LEU A 267 -0.72 -29.36 -9.16
C LEU A 267 -1.82 -29.44 -8.08
N PRO A 268 -2.68 -30.46 -8.10
CA PRO A 268 -3.62 -30.69 -7.01
C PRO A 268 -2.92 -30.77 -5.64
N ASP A 269 -3.56 -30.22 -4.61
CA ASP A 269 -3.02 -30.11 -3.23
C ASP A 269 -1.65 -29.41 -3.10
N SER A 270 -1.17 -28.72 -4.13
CA SER A 270 0.06 -27.93 -4.04
C SER A 270 -0.17 -26.60 -3.34
N ILE A 271 0.91 -26.02 -2.80
CA ILE A 271 0.92 -24.66 -2.27
C ILE A 271 2.02 -23.89 -2.99
N SER A 272 1.64 -22.81 -3.66
CA SER A 272 2.57 -21.88 -4.34
C SER A 272 2.30 -20.45 -3.88
N THR A 273 3.30 -19.58 -3.88
CA THR A 273 3.13 -18.17 -3.52
C THR A 273 4.05 -17.26 -4.34
N GLY A 274 3.74 -15.97 -4.37
CA GLY A 274 4.68 -14.94 -4.83
C GLY A 274 5.00 -14.97 -6.32
N ASN A 275 6.08 -14.28 -6.67
CA ASN A 275 6.56 -14.12 -8.03
C ASN A 275 8.09 -13.97 -8.02
N MET A 276 8.77 -15.02 -8.45
CA MET A 276 10.21 -15.03 -8.67
C MET A 276 10.49 -15.23 -10.15
N ARG A 277 11.11 -14.22 -10.79
CA ARG A 277 11.46 -14.23 -12.22
C ARG A 277 10.28 -14.58 -13.14
N GLY A 278 9.09 -14.04 -12.85
CA GLY A 278 7.90 -14.25 -13.67
C GLY A 278 7.22 -15.60 -13.46
N ARG A 279 7.53 -16.31 -12.37
CA ARG A 279 6.92 -17.59 -12.01
C ARG A 279 6.60 -17.64 -10.51
N ALA A 280 5.51 -18.32 -10.16
CA ALA A 280 5.18 -18.61 -8.77
C ALA A 280 6.23 -19.52 -8.12
N VAL A 281 6.46 -19.32 -6.82
CA VAL A 281 7.35 -20.17 -6.01
C VAL A 281 6.52 -21.27 -5.36
N MET A 282 6.81 -22.53 -5.68
CA MET A 282 6.13 -23.67 -5.06
C MET A 282 6.72 -23.93 -3.66
N LEU A 283 5.92 -23.71 -2.62
CA LEU A 283 6.29 -23.99 -1.23
C LEU A 283 6.11 -25.47 -0.87
N ARG A 284 5.11 -26.12 -1.49
CA ARG A 284 4.79 -27.53 -1.25
C ARG A 284 4.29 -28.18 -2.54
N ALA A 285 5.03 -29.19 -3.02
CA ALA A 285 4.50 -30.14 -3.98
C ALA A 285 3.43 -31.00 -3.31
N ALA A 286 2.40 -31.40 -4.07
CA ALA A 286 1.22 -32.19 -3.66
C ALA A 286 1.44 -33.07 -2.42
N ALA A 287 0.41 -33.18 -1.56
CA ALA A 287 0.52 -33.81 -0.25
C ALA A 287 1.31 -35.14 -0.24
N ALA A 288 2.57 -35.09 0.21
CA ALA A 288 3.25 -36.28 0.68
C ALA A 288 2.39 -36.90 1.81
N PRO A 289 2.14 -38.22 1.82
CA PRO A 289 1.22 -38.87 2.76
C PRO A 289 1.53 -38.62 4.25
N ALA A 290 2.73 -38.13 4.59
CA ALA A 290 3.18 -37.86 5.94
C ALA A 290 2.59 -36.57 6.59
N ALA A 291 2.13 -35.59 5.80
CA ALA A 291 1.66 -34.30 6.34
C ALA A 291 0.17 -34.29 6.76
N ALA A 292 -0.57 -35.37 6.51
CA ALA A 292 -1.96 -35.53 6.95
C ALA A 292 -2.12 -35.61 8.49
N SER A 293 -1.02 -35.66 9.24
CA SER A 293 -0.99 -35.74 10.70
C SER A 293 -0.87 -34.38 11.42
N ALA A 294 -0.59 -33.28 10.70
CA ALA A 294 -0.01 -32.09 11.32
C ALA A 294 -0.97 -31.07 11.97
N ASN A 295 -2.30 -31.27 12.00
CA ASN A 295 -3.18 -30.62 12.99
C ASN A 295 -4.61 -31.19 12.94
N ARG A 296 -4.91 -32.16 13.82
CA ARG A 296 -6.28 -32.72 13.97
C ARG A 296 -7.33 -31.64 14.24
N GLU A 297 -6.95 -30.58 14.95
CA GLU A 297 -7.84 -29.45 15.26
C GLU A 297 -8.19 -28.64 14.02
N GLU A 298 -7.22 -28.36 13.14
CA GLU A 298 -7.45 -27.65 11.88
C GLU A 298 -8.37 -28.44 10.94
N GLN A 299 -8.13 -29.74 10.82
CA GLN A 299 -8.99 -30.65 10.05
C GLN A 299 -10.42 -30.68 10.63
N GLN A 300 -10.58 -30.63 11.95
CA GLN A 300 -11.91 -30.53 12.57
C GLN A 300 -12.62 -29.23 12.18
N PHE A 301 -11.92 -28.09 12.15
CA PHE A 301 -12.51 -26.82 11.72
C PHE A 301 -12.89 -26.81 10.24
N GLU A 302 -12.04 -27.34 9.37
CA GLU A 302 -12.33 -27.52 7.94
C GLU A 302 -13.58 -28.40 7.75
N LEU A 303 -13.64 -29.56 8.41
CA LEU A 303 -14.81 -30.44 8.37
C LEU A 303 -16.08 -29.76 8.90
N LEU A 304 -15.97 -28.98 9.97
CA LEU A 304 -17.11 -28.21 10.50
C LEU A 304 -17.57 -27.14 9.51
N ALA A 305 -16.64 -26.45 8.84
CA ALA A 305 -16.97 -25.46 7.83
C ALA A 305 -17.66 -26.12 6.63
N LEU A 306 -17.08 -27.20 6.10
CA LEU A 306 -17.66 -27.98 5.00
C LEU A 306 -19.03 -28.57 5.35
N ARG A 307 -19.28 -28.96 6.61
CA ARG A 307 -20.63 -29.36 7.05
C ARG A 307 -21.64 -28.21 7.01
N ARG A 308 -21.22 -26.96 7.26
CA ARG A 308 -22.09 -25.76 7.26
C ARG A 308 -22.41 -25.27 5.86
N VAL A 309 -21.39 -24.88 5.09
CA VAL A 309 -21.07 -25.58 3.86
C VAL A 309 -22.24 -26.29 3.17
N ASP A 310 -22.27 -27.59 3.45
CA ASP A 310 -23.15 -28.56 2.86
C ASP A 310 -24.60 -28.49 3.30
N SER A 311 -24.85 -28.05 4.54
CA SER A 311 -26.19 -27.90 5.10
C SER A 311 -26.96 -26.78 4.38
N PRO A 312 -28.07 -27.10 3.67
CA PRO A 312 -28.87 -26.07 3.00
C PRO A 312 -29.41 -25.02 3.97
N CYS A 313 -29.85 -25.43 5.16
CA CYS A 313 -30.35 -24.50 6.19
C CYS A 313 -29.25 -23.55 6.66
N SER A 314 -28.08 -24.08 7.04
CA SER A 314 -26.98 -23.23 7.55
C SER A 314 -26.49 -22.26 6.47
N TRP A 315 -26.35 -22.76 5.24
CA TRP A 315 -25.93 -21.98 4.08
C TRP A 315 -26.90 -20.82 3.79
N TRP A 316 -28.20 -21.11 3.65
CA TRP A 316 -29.20 -20.10 3.33
C TRP A 316 -29.44 -19.13 4.49
N SER A 317 -29.44 -19.58 5.73
CA SER A 317 -29.54 -18.68 6.89
C SER A 317 -28.36 -17.71 6.95
N PHE A 318 -27.14 -18.18 6.69
CA PHE A 318 -25.95 -17.32 6.65
C PHE A 318 -26.02 -16.32 5.48
N ASN A 319 -26.32 -16.80 4.25
CA ASN A 319 -26.44 -15.95 3.07
C ASN A 319 -27.55 -14.91 3.22
N LEU A 320 -28.74 -15.32 3.66
CA LEU A 320 -29.85 -14.40 3.88
C LEU A 320 -29.51 -13.39 4.98
N GLY A 321 -28.87 -13.83 6.06
CA GLY A 321 -28.38 -12.94 7.11
C GLY A 321 -27.44 -11.87 6.56
N LEU A 322 -26.45 -12.26 5.74
CA LEU A 322 -25.51 -11.30 5.14
C LEU A 322 -26.16 -10.40 4.10
N ILE A 323 -27.00 -10.94 3.22
CA ILE A 323 -27.75 -10.15 2.21
C ILE A 323 -28.64 -9.13 2.91
N LEU A 324 -29.40 -9.52 3.94
CA LEU A 324 -30.24 -8.59 4.69
C LEU A 324 -29.39 -7.56 5.44
N SER A 325 -28.26 -7.97 6.00
CA SER A 325 -27.34 -7.06 6.68
C SER A 325 -26.72 -6.08 5.71
N ALA A 326 -26.33 -6.51 4.51
CA ALA A 326 -25.81 -5.66 3.44
C ALA A 326 -26.86 -4.66 2.97
N LEU A 327 -28.08 -5.13 2.70
CA LEU A 327 -29.21 -4.28 2.33
C LEU A 327 -29.53 -3.24 3.41
N LEU A 328 -29.39 -3.60 4.69
CA LEU A 328 -29.63 -2.71 5.81
C LEU A 328 -28.47 -1.76 6.08
N LEU A 329 -27.23 -2.23 6.12
CA LEU A 329 -26.09 -1.48 6.62
C LEU A 329 -25.42 -0.62 5.55
N ALA A 330 -25.36 -1.08 4.30
CA ALA A 330 -24.63 -0.36 3.25
C ALA A 330 -25.12 1.09 3.05
N PRO A 331 -26.43 1.37 3.02
CA PRO A 331 -26.91 2.75 2.86
C PRO A 331 -26.84 3.59 4.13
N LEU A 332 -26.55 3.02 5.31
CA LEU A 332 -26.58 3.80 6.56
C LEU A 332 -25.52 4.90 6.59
N ILE A 333 -24.34 4.64 6.01
CA ILE A 333 -23.27 5.64 5.95
C ILE A 333 -23.72 6.83 5.08
N GLN A 334 -24.26 6.55 3.88
CA GLN A 334 -24.79 7.58 3.00
C GLN A 334 -26.04 8.26 3.58
N GLY A 335 -26.89 7.50 4.27
CA GLY A 335 -28.07 8.00 4.98
C GLY A 335 -27.71 8.93 6.12
N ALA A 336 -26.66 8.62 6.89
CA ALA A 336 -26.13 9.52 7.91
C ALA A 336 -25.69 10.85 7.28
N PHE A 337 -25.01 10.81 6.13
CA PHE A 337 -24.64 12.02 5.39
C PHE A 337 -25.89 12.82 4.94
N TYR A 338 -26.90 12.18 4.35
CA TYR A 338 -28.12 12.89 3.91
C TYR A 338 -28.93 13.48 5.08
N VAL A 339 -29.12 12.72 6.15
CA VAL A 339 -29.79 13.19 7.37
C VAL A 339 -29.05 14.39 7.95
N SER A 340 -27.72 14.34 7.93
CA SER A 340 -26.91 15.40 8.48
C SER A 340 -26.93 16.68 7.64
N PHE A 341 -26.97 16.56 6.31
CA PHE A 341 -27.15 17.68 5.40
C PHE A 341 -28.53 18.33 5.58
N ALA A 342 -29.59 17.53 5.73
CA ALA A 342 -30.92 18.04 6.02
C ALA A 342 -30.98 18.76 7.38
N ALA A 343 -30.34 18.19 8.41
CA ALA A 343 -30.21 18.83 9.73
C ALA A 343 -29.43 20.16 9.65
N ALA A 344 -28.39 20.22 8.80
CA ALA A 344 -27.64 21.44 8.53
C ALA A 344 -28.53 22.55 7.97
N ILE A 345 -29.33 22.22 6.94
CA ILE A 345 -30.24 23.17 6.30
C ILE A 345 -31.29 23.65 7.29
N ALA A 346 -31.91 22.74 8.05
CA ALA A 346 -32.90 23.09 9.07
C ALA A 346 -32.31 24.04 10.13
N LEU A 347 -31.11 23.74 10.62
CA LEU A 347 -30.40 24.60 11.57
C LEU A 347 -30.05 25.97 10.97
N CYS A 348 -29.70 26.01 9.69
CA CYS A 348 -29.41 27.27 8.99
C CYS A 348 -30.65 28.14 8.83
N ASP A 349 -31.81 27.53 8.56
CA ASP A 349 -33.10 28.22 8.45
C ASP A 349 -33.54 28.78 9.81
N GLU A 350 -33.46 27.98 10.88
CA GLU A 350 -33.77 28.42 12.25
C GLU A 350 -32.87 29.56 12.75
N LEU A 351 -31.60 29.57 12.33
CA LEU A 351 -30.62 30.57 12.72
C LEU A 351 -30.55 31.77 11.75
N GLU A 352 -31.42 31.81 10.73
CA GLU A 352 -31.46 32.85 9.69
C GLU A 352 -30.07 33.13 9.06
N LEU A 353 -29.28 32.08 8.82
CA LEU A 353 -27.90 32.22 8.35
C LEU A 353 -27.83 32.63 6.88
N GLU A 354 -26.95 33.57 6.57
CA GLU A 354 -26.65 33.94 5.19
C GLU A 354 -25.90 32.80 4.46
N LEU A 355 -26.09 32.68 3.13
CA LEU A 355 -25.51 31.60 2.32
C LEU A 355 -24.00 31.41 2.52
N TRP A 356 -23.23 32.48 2.70
CA TRP A 356 -21.79 32.36 2.93
C TRP A 356 -21.44 31.75 4.29
N MET A 357 -22.27 31.96 5.32
CA MET A 357 -22.11 31.31 6.63
C MET A 357 -22.39 29.81 6.51
N ILE A 358 -23.41 29.43 5.73
CA ILE A 358 -23.74 28.03 5.42
C ILE A 358 -22.54 27.35 4.75
N LEU A 359 -21.95 27.98 3.73
CA LEU A 359 -20.77 27.46 3.03
C LEU A 359 -19.56 27.28 3.96
N LEU A 360 -19.40 28.14 4.98
CA LEU A 360 -18.32 28.02 5.98
C LEU A 360 -18.59 26.95 7.04
N LEU A 361 -19.85 26.76 7.44
CA LEU A 361 -20.23 25.81 8.49
C LEU A 361 -20.35 24.38 7.99
N THR A 362 -20.73 24.18 6.72
CA THR A 362 -20.97 22.85 6.13
C THR A 362 -19.76 21.91 6.26
N PRO A 363 -18.51 22.32 5.95
CA PRO A 363 -17.34 21.46 6.13
C PRO A 363 -17.06 21.11 7.60
N ALA A 364 -17.30 22.04 8.52
CA ALA A 364 -17.12 21.79 9.95
C ALA A 364 -18.14 20.79 10.48
N LEU A 365 -19.40 20.89 10.02
CA LEU A 365 -20.43 19.93 10.35
C LEU A 365 -20.11 18.56 9.76
N ALA A 366 -19.73 18.48 8.48
CA ALA A 366 -19.29 17.25 7.82
C ALA A 366 -18.20 16.53 8.63
N LEU A 367 -17.18 17.26 9.09
CA LEU A 367 -16.12 16.72 9.94
C LEU A 367 -16.66 16.12 11.25
N VAL A 368 -17.63 16.77 11.90
CA VAL A 368 -18.24 16.26 13.14
C VAL A 368 -19.00 14.95 12.88
N ILE A 369 -19.71 14.86 11.76
CA ILE A 369 -20.43 13.65 11.36
C ILE A 369 -19.46 12.52 11.04
N ASP A 370 -18.42 12.78 10.26
CA ASP A 370 -17.41 11.79 9.91
C ASP A 370 -16.71 11.26 11.17
N ALA A 371 -16.36 12.15 12.11
CA ALA A 371 -15.81 11.76 13.40
C ALA A 371 -16.81 10.90 14.22
N PHE A 372 -18.10 11.24 14.18
CA PHE A 372 -19.15 10.46 14.83
C PHE A 372 -19.35 9.08 14.18
N VAL A 373 -19.30 8.99 12.85
CA VAL A 373 -19.35 7.71 12.11
C VAL A 373 -18.17 6.85 12.52
N CYS A 374 -16.93 7.36 12.46
CA CYS A 374 -15.75 6.65 12.93
C CYS A 374 -15.91 6.16 14.38
N PHE A 375 -16.47 7.00 15.27
CA PHE A 375 -16.71 6.63 16.66
C PHE A 375 -17.75 5.49 16.80
N LEU A 376 -18.83 5.55 16.02
CA LEU A 376 -19.82 4.47 15.97
C LEU A 376 -19.22 3.16 15.46
N GLU A 377 -18.36 3.20 14.44
CA GLU A 377 -17.66 1.99 13.96
C GLU A 377 -16.88 1.32 15.08
N VAL A 378 -16.13 2.10 15.87
CA VAL A 378 -15.39 1.58 17.02
C VAL A 378 -16.34 0.91 18.01
N ILE A 379 -17.44 1.57 18.39
CA ILE A 379 -18.44 1.01 19.30
C ILE A 379 -19.00 -0.31 18.76
N VAL A 380 -19.43 -0.32 17.50
CA VAL A 380 -20.05 -1.50 16.89
C VAL A 380 -19.06 -2.67 16.84
N LYS A 381 -17.80 -2.43 16.48
CA LYS A 381 -16.74 -3.45 16.54
C LYS A 381 -16.60 -4.05 17.93
N TRP A 382 -16.58 -3.22 18.99
CA TRP A 382 -16.46 -3.69 20.37
C TRP A 382 -17.71 -4.45 20.85
N LEU A 383 -18.91 -4.05 20.42
CA LEU A 383 -20.16 -4.73 20.77
C LEU A 383 -20.34 -6.06 20.05
N LEU A 384 -20.02 -6.12 18.75
CA LEU A 384 -20.23 -7.32 17.94
C LEU A 384 -19.12 -8.35 18.18
N VAL A 385 -17.86 -7.97 17.98
CA VAL A 385 -16.72 -8.91 17.99
C VAL A 385 -15.98 -8.85 19.33
N GLY A 386 -15.82 -7.66 19.90
CA GLY A 386 -14.98 -7.45 21.07
C GLY A 386 -13.51 -7.49 20.70
N ARG A 387 -12.72 -8.34 21.37
CA ARG A 387 -11.30 -8.55 21.04
C ARG A 387 -11.11 -9.75 20.12
N PHE A 388 -10.39 -9.53 19.02
CA PHE A 388 -9.84 -10.62 18.23
C PHE A 388 -8.85 -11.44 19.06
N ARG A 389 -8.78 -12.75 18.80
CA ARG A 389 -7.85 -13.67 19.47
C ARG A 389 -7.17 -14.52 18.40
N GLU A 390 -5.91 -14.84 18.65
CA GLU A 390 -5.16 -15.80 17.83
C GLU A 390 -5.81 -17.18 17.93
N ARG A 391 -6.54 -17.56 16.88
CA ARG A 391 -7.27 -18.82 16.79
C ARG A 391 -7.72 -19.08 15.35
N ASN A 392 -7.96 -20.35 15.06
CA ASN A 392 -8.70 -20.78 13.88
C ASN A 392 -10.21 -20.74 14.14
N TYR A 393 -10.96 -20.26 13.15
CA TYR A 393 -12.41 -20.25 13.14
C TYR A 393 -12.94 -20.95 11.89
N ALA A 394 -13.89 -21.86 12.06
CA ALA A 394 -14.60 -22.44 10.93
C ALA A 394 -15.37 -21.34 10.18
N PHE A 395 -15.17 -21.29 8.86
CA PHE A 395 -15.87 -20.36 7.97
C PHE A 395 -17.38 -20.62 8.02
N MET A 396 -18.18 -19.60 7.69
CA MET A 396 -19.65 -19.56 7.87
C MET A 396 -20.15 -19.85 9.31
N GLY A 397 -19.29 -19.69 10.31
CA GLY A 397 -19.70 -19.69 11.71
C GLY A 397 -20.27 -18.34 12.16
N TRP A 398 -20.79 -18.30 13.38
CA TRP A 398 -21.27 -17.07 13.99
C TRP A 398 -20.17 -16.01 14.15
N PHE A 399 -18.94 -16.44 14.47
CA PHE A 399 -17.79 -15.52 14.51
C PHE A 399 -17.54 -14.88 13.14
N HIS A 400 -17.49 -15.69 12.08
CA HIS A 400 -17.34 -15.22 10.71
C HIS A 400 -18.45 -14.24 10.31
N PHE A 401 -19.71 -14.53 10.68
CA PHE A 401 -20.83 -13.62 10.43
C PHE A 401 -20.61 -12.25 11.08
N LYS A 402 -20.31 -12.21 12.38
CA LYS A 402 -20.05 -10.94 13.10
C LYS A 402 -18.84 -10.19 12.54
N TRP A 403 -17.81 -10.91 12.14
CA TRP A 403 -16.62 -10.34 11.50
C TRP A 403 -16.98 -9.68 10.16
N MET A 404 -17.80 -10.34 9.32
CA MET A 404 -18.31 -9.75 8.08
C MET A 404 -19.16 -8.49 8.33
N LEU A 405 -19.98 -8.46 9.39
CA LEU A 405 -20.74 -7.25 9.75
C LEU A 405 -19.82 -6.08 10.10
N VAL A 406 -18.74 -6.34 10.84
CA VAL A 406 -17.74 -5.30 11.15
C VAL A 406 -17.05 -4.82 9.87
N MET A 407 -16.69 -5.74 8.95
CA MET A 407 -16.09 -5.37 7.67
C MET A 407 -17.03 -4.58 6.76
N MET A 408 -18.34 -4.80 6.81
CA MET A 408 -19.31 -3.98 6.07
C MET A 408 -19.41 -2.55 6.62
N ILE A 409 -19.23 -2.39 7.94
CA ILE A 409 -19.37 -1.11 8.63
C ILE A 409 -18.07 -0.30 8.57
N ASN A 410 -16.91 -0.94 8.61
CA ASN A 410 -15.59 -0.31 8.62
C ASN A 410 -15.16 0.32 7.27
N ARG A 411 -16.15 0.68 6.45
CA ARG A 411 -15.99 1.18 5.08
C ARG A 411 -16.43 2.63 4.94
N SER A 412 -16.40 3.41 6.02
CA SER A 412 -16.66 4.84 5.88
C SER A 412 -15.51 5.52 5.14
N SER A 413 -15.87 6.38 4.19
CA SER A 413 -14.95 7.30 3.52
C SER A 413 -14.15 8.15 4.52
N ALA A 414 -14.71 8.39 5.72
CA ALA A 414 -14.05 9.11 6.79
C ALA A 414 -12.71 8.47 7.18
N VAL A 415 -12.67 7.15 7.40
CA VAL A 415 -11.44 6.43 7.82
C VAL A 415 -10.38 6.43 6.72
N GLU A 416 -10.80 6.32 5.45
CA GLU A 416 -9.91 6.27 4.28
C GLU A 416 -9.12 7.57 4.07
N THR A 417 -9.57 8.70 4.62
CA THR A 417 -8.88 9.99 4.53
C THR A 417 -7.85 10.25 5.64
N LEU A 418 -7.85 9.44 6.69
CA LEU A 418 -6.97 9.59 7.84
C LEU A 418 -5.50 9.12 7.66
N PRO A 419 -5.13 8.19 6.74
CA PRO A 419 -3.76 7.70 6.60
C PRO A 419 -2.69 8.80 6.61
N GLY A 420 -1.58 8.54 7.29
CA GLY A 420 -0.49 9.51 7.49
C GLY A 420 -0.70 10.51 8.64
N THR A 421 -1.92 10.62 9.19
CA THR A 421 -2.21 11.53 10.31
C THR A 421 -2.09 10.85 11.67
N VAL A 422 -2.00 11.66 12.74
CA VAL A 422 -2.08 11.16 14.12
C VAL A 422 -3.45 10.56 14.45
N PHE A 423 -4.51 11.00 13.76
CA PHE A 423 -5.89 10.54 13.97
C PHE A 423 -6.07 9.10 13.52
N TYR A 424 -5.39 8.66 12.45
CA TYR A 424 -5.41 7.26 12.02
C TYR A 424 -4.83 6.33 13.09
N ASN A 425 -3.73 6.73 13.71
CA ASN A 425 -3.16 6.00 14.84
C ASN A 425 -4.09 6.00 16.06
N TRP A 426 -4.87 7.07 16.29
CA TRP A 426 -5.88 7.10 17.35
C TRP A 426 -7.02 6.14 17.05
N PHE A 427 -7.50 6.10 15.82
CA PHE A 427 -8.52 5.16 15.37
C PHE A 427 -8.07 3.70 15.53
N TYR A 428 -6.84 3.37 15.13
CA TYR A 428 -6.24 2.05 15.34
C TYR A 428 -6.21 1.67 16.83
N ARG A 429 -5.75 2.59 17.70
CA ARG A 429 -5.72 2.36 19.15
C ARG A 429 -7.12 2.22 19.76
N ALA A 430 -8.10 2.99 19.28
CA ALA A 430 -9.49 2.91 19.71
C ALA A 430 -10.10 1.56 19.35
N ASN A 431 -9.71 1.00 18.19
CA ASN A 431 -10.02 -0.37 17.79
C ASN A 431 -9.12 -1.44 18.45
N GLY A 432 -8.19 -1.03 19.33
CA GLY A 432 -7.39 -1.87 20.22
C GLY A 432 -6.00 -2.28 19.71
N ALA A 433 -5.56 -1.74 18.57
CA ALA A 433 -4.19 -1.91 18.11
C ALA A 433 -3.16 -1.28 19.07
N ARG A 434 -1.96 -1.84 19.10
CA ARG A 434 -0.84 -1.31 19.90
C ARG A 434 0.08 -0.47 19.03
N VAL A 435 -0.23 0.83 18.92
CA VAL A 435 0.56 1.78 18.11
C VAL A 435 1.40 2.71 18.99
N GLY A 436 2.72 2.72 18.81
CA GLY A 436 3.70 3.52 19.53
C GLY A 436 3.70 5.01 19.17
N ARG A 437 4.67 5.76 19.69
CA ARG A 437 4.81 7.20 19.41
C ARG A 437 5.42 7.43 18.04
N ASN A 438 5.01 8.49 17.34
CA ASN A 438 5.56 8.91 16.05
C ASN A 438 5.56 7.79 14.99
N VAL A 439 4.56 6.91 15.01
CA VAL A 439 4.35 5.93 13.94
C VAL A 439 3.74 6.63 12.75
N CYS A 440 4.33 6.44 11.59
CA CYS A 440 3.75 6.86 10.32
C CYS A 440 3.01 5.66 9.74
N ASN A 441 1.69 5.77 9.54
CA ASN A 441 0.88 4.65 9.07
C ASN A 441 0.04 5.05 7.86
N PHE A 442 0.35 4.44 6.71
CA PHE A 442 -0.41 4.47 5.47
C PHE A 442 -0.88 3.07 5.03
N GLY A 443 -0.68 2.05 5.87
CA GLY A 443 -1.11 0.68 5.59
C GLY A 443 -2.54 0.43 6.02
N PHE A 444 -3.02 -0.78 5.69
CA PHE A 444 -4.36 -1.26 6.01
C PHE A 444 -4.32 -2.48 6.93
N THR A 445 -5.32 -2.60 7.81
CA THR A 445 -5.50 -3.72 8.73
C THR A 445 -6.97 -3.80 9.13
N LEU A 446 -7.51 -5.02 9.23
CA LEU A 446 -8.90 -5.28 9.65
C LEU A 446 -9.01 -5.68 11.12
N GLU A 447 -8.19 -6.64 11.57
CA GLU A 447 -8.19 -7.09 12.97
C GLU A 447 -7.26 -6.21 13.82
N TYR A 448 -7.63 -4.94 14.02
CA TYR A 448 -6.80 -3.94 14.69
C TYR A 448 -6.15 -4.43 15.99
N ASP A 449 -6.88 -5.16 16.87
CA ASP A 449 -6.33 -5.69 18.14
C ASP A 449 -5.14 -6.65 17.96
N MET A 450 -5.04 -7.28 16.78
CA MET A 450 -3.99 -8.24 16.43
C MET A 450 -2.77 -7.56 15.80
N PHE A 451 -2.87 -6.25 15.51
CA PHE A 451 -1.82 -5.46 14.92
C PHE A 451 -1.07 -4.63 15.97
N SER A 452 0.25 -4.61 15.84
CA SER A 452 1.10 -3.78 16.68
C SER A 452 2.21 -3.12 15.86
N ALA A 453 2.42 -1.83 16.13
CA ALA A 453 3.49 -1.04 15.56
C ALA A 453 4.17 -0.28 16.69
N GLU A 454 5.44 -0.54 16.96
CA GLU A 454 6.19 0.14 18.00
C GLU A 454 6.63 1.55 17.55
N SER A 455 7.18 2.34 18.49
CA SER A 455 7.48 3.75 18.24
C SER A 455 8.41 3.96 17.05
N TYR A 456 8.14 5.00 16.26
CA TYR A 456 8.90 5.40 15.07
C TYR A 456 8.89 4.38 13.92
N ALA A 457 8.00 3.39 13.95
CA ALA A 457 7.76 2.54 12.80
C ALA A 457 7.17 3.36 11.62
N CYS A 458 7.53 2.96 10.40
CA CYS A 458 7.01 3.54 9.17
C CYS A 458 6.29 2.45 8.37
N ILE A 459 5.01 2.63 8.11
CA ILE A 459 4.19 1.72 7.30
C ILE A 459 3.74 2.52 6.08
N GLY A 460 4.24 2.13 4.92
CA GLY A 460 4.01 2.81 3.64
C GLY A 460 2.61 2.60 3.07
N GLU A 461 2.33 3.32 2.00
CA GLU A 461 1.07 3.24 1.25
C GLU A 461 0.80 1.82 0.77
N ASP A 462 -0.48 1.40 0.84
CA ASP A 462 -0.95 0.08 0.43
C ASP A 462 -0.21 -1.10 1.11
N CYS A 463 0.45 -0.87 2.23
CA CYS A 463 1.03 -1.94 3.02
C CYS A 463 -0.07 -2.79 3.64
N ASP A 464 0.08 -4.11 3.56
CA ASP A 464 -0.89 -5.05 4.09
C ASP A 464 -0.40 -5.65 5.42
N GLY A 465 -1.08 -5.26 6.50
CA GLY A 465 -0.91 -5.77 7.86
C GLY A 465 -2.04 -6.69 8.31
N THR A 466 -2.82 -7.24 7.37
CA THR A 466 -3.96 -8.11 7.65
C THR A 466 -3.54 -9.30 8.51
N CYS A 467 -4.28 -9.54 9.59
CA CYS A 467 -3.94 -10.50 10.63
C CYS A 467 -4.72 -11.81 10.48
N HIS A 468 -5.29 -12.06 9.31
CA HIS A 468 -5.97 -13.31 9.00
C HIS A 468 -5.65 -13.81 7.60
N THR A 469 -5.94 -15.09 7.36
CA THR A 469 -6.03 -15.67 6.03
C THR A 469 -7.17 -16.68 6.00
N VAL A 470 -7.79 -16.84 4.83
CA VAL A 470 -8.82 -17.87 4.62
C VAL A 470 -8.24 -18.98 3.76
N GLU A 471 -8.01 -20.13 4.39
CA GLU A 471 -7.50 -21.32 3.70
C GLU A 471 -8.44 -22.47 3.96
N ARG A 472 -8.85 -23.18 2.90
CA ARG A 472 -9.72 -24.37 3.02
C ARG A 472 -10.94 -24.15 3.91
N MET A 473 -11.63 -23.01 3.76
CA MET A 473 -12.78 -22.62 4.59
C MET A 473 -12.46 -22.55 6.10
N VAL A 474 -11.23 -22.22 6.46
CA VAL A 474 -10.82 -21.92 7.84
C VAL A 474 -10.21 -20.53 7.85
N LEU A 475 -10.79 -19.66 8.67
CA LEU A 475 -10.25 -18.34 8.98
C LEU A 475 -9.17 -18.50 10.04
N LYS A 476 -7.91 -18.33 9.65
CA LYS A 476 -6.73 -18.43 10.52
C LYS A 476 -6.30 -17.04 10.93
N VAL A 477 -6.49 -16.68 12.20
CA VAL A 477 -6.15 -15.35 12.74
C VAL A 477 -4.88 -15.43 13.57
N ALA A 478 -3.88 -14.60 13.26
CA ALA A 478 -2.60 -14.52 13.96
C ALA A 478 -2.04 -13.08 13.94
N PRO A 479 -1.33 -12.65 14.99
CA PRO A 479 -0.93 -11.26 15.14
C PRO A 479 0.18 -10.85 14.16
N VAL A 480 0.17 -9.58 13.76
CA VAL A 480 1.23 -8.94 12.97
C VAL A 480 1.95 -7.89 13.83
N LYS A 481 3.28 -7.91 13.80
CA LYS A 481 4.11 -7.07 14.68
C LYS A 481 5.15 -6.28 13.88
N VAL A 482 5.15 -4.96 14.02
CA VAL A 482 6.14 -4.05 13.43
C VAL A 482 6.96 -3.41 14.55
N GLY A 483 8.24 -3.75 14.63
CA GLY A 483 9.15 -3.30 15.69
C GLY A 483 9.55 -1.83 15.59
N ALA A 484 10.18 -1.31 16.64
CA ALA A 484 10.53 0.10 16.71
C ALA A 484 11.51 0.47 15.58
N TYR A 485 11.25 1.59 14.89
CA TYR A 485 12.03 2.03 13.74
C TYR A 485 12.01 1.07 12.52
N ALA A 486 11.19 0.02 12.56
CA ALA A 486 11.02 -0.84 11.39
C ALA A 486 10.24 -0.10 10.30
N SER A 487 10.56 -0.40 9.04
CA SER A 487 9.94 0.24 7.87
C SER A 487 9.37 -0.81 6.93
N MET A 488 8.06 -0.72 6.67
CA MET A 488 7.40 -1.39 5.56
C MET A 488 7.28 -0.37 4.42
N CYS A 489 7.99 -0.59 3.31
CA CYS A 489 7.87 0.26 2.13
C CYS A 489 6.59 -0.06 1.34
N ALA A 490 6.19 0.83 0.44
CA ALA A 490 4.90 0.76 -0.25
C ALA A 490 4.57 -0.63 -0.82
N LYS A 491 3.32 -1.08 -0.65
CA LYS A 491 2.81 -2.39 -1.05
C LYS A 491 3.51 -3.62 -0.42
N ALA A 492 4.32 -3.43 0.62
CA ALA A 492 4.89 -4.55 1.35
C ALA A 492 3.81 -5.25 2.19
N VAL A 493 3.95 -6.56 2.34
CA VAL A 493 2.99 -7.43 3.03
C VAL A 493 3.69 -8.17 4.15
N VAL A 494 3.14 -8.10 5.36
CA VAL A 494 3.53 -8.99 6.48
C VAL A 494 2.36 -9.89 6.79
N MET A 495 2.46 -11.16 6.38
CA MET A 495 1.38 -12.13 6.55
C MET A 495 1.10 -12.45 8.03
N PRO A 496 -0.08 -13.02 8.36
CA PRO A 496 -0.45 -13.32 9.74
C PRO A 496 0.58 -14.17 10.49
N GLY A 497 0.86 -13.79 11.73
CA GLY A 497 1.91 -14.39 12.56
C GLY A 497 3.31 -13.85 12.23
N GLY A 498 3.46 -13.05 11.17
CA GLY A 498 4.72 -12.46 10.76
C GLY A 498 5.13 -11.26 11.62
N ALA A 499 6.43 -10.97 11.64
CA ALA A 499 6.96 -9.84 12.40
C ALA A 499 8.16 -9.17 11.71
N LEU A 500 8.29 -7.86 11.94
CA LEU A 500 9.50 -7.10 11.68
C LEU A 500 10.13 -6.74 13.03
N GLN A 501 11.38 -7.15 13.25
CA GLN A 501 12.12 -6.74 14.44
C GLN A 501 12.55 -5.27 14.36
N PRO A 502 13.00 -4.66 15.47
CA PRO A 502 13.36 -3.24 15.47
C PRO A 502 14.42 -2.91 14.41
N GLY A 503 14.21 -1.80 13.68
CA GLY A 503 15.11 -1.35 12.61
C GLY A 503 15.05 -2.17 11.32
N ALA A 504 14.23 -3.23 11.25
CA ALA A 504 14.06 -4.02 10.03
C ALA A 504 13.45 -3.18 8.90
N LEU A 505 13.92 -3.40 7.67
CA LEU A 505 13.44 -2.75 6.45
C LEU A 505 12.90 -3.80 5.50
N LEU A 506 11.60 -3.74 5.22
CA LEU A 506 10.94 -4.53 4.21
C LEU A 506 10.68 -3.64 2.99
N LEU A 507 11.31 -3.97 1.87
CA LEU A 507 11.30 -3.14 0.66
C LEU A 507 9.97 -3.22 -0.10
N GLU A 508 9.80 -2.33 -1.08
CA GLU A 508 8.56 -2.16 -1.81
C GLU A 508 8.09 -3.49 -2.42
N HIS A 509 6.78 -3.74 -2.32
CA HIS A 509 6.14 -4.93 -2.91
C HIS A 509 6.81 -6.25 -2.48
N SER A 510 7.28 -6.33 -1.24
CA SER A 510 7.93 -7.52 -0.68
C SER A 510 7.03 -8.20 0.34
N GLN A 511 7.10 -9.53 0.44
CA GLN A 511 6.18 -10.32 1.26
C GLN A 511 6.92 -11.18 2.29
N VAL A 512 6.65 -10.93 3.57
CA VAL A 512 7.05 -11.82 4.67
C VAL A 512 5.97 -12.90 4.81
N LEU A 513 6.37 -14.17 4.79
CA LEU A 513 5.44 -15.31 4.88
C LEU A 513 4.90 -15.50 6.30
N LYS A 514 3.90 -16.37 6.41
CA LYS A 514 3.23 -16.67 7.68
C LYS A 514 4.21 -17.18 8.73
N GLY A 515 4.21 -16.54 9.90
CA GLY A 515 5.07 -16.89 11.01
C GLY A 515 6.54 -16.50 10.85
N ASP A 516 6.95 -16.00 9.67
CA ASP A 516 8.33 -15.57 9.44
C ASP A 516 8.61 -14.22 10.09
N THR A 517 9.85 -14.02 10.48
CA THR A 517 10.29 -12.78 11.13
C THR A 517 11.49 -12.21 10.40
N VAL A 518 11.41 -10.94 10.01
CA VAL A 518 12.57 -10.19 9.52
C VAL A 518 13.41 -9.77 10.72
N PRO A 519 14.69 -10.17 10.81
CA PRO A 519 15.55 -9.84 11.95
C PRO A 519 15.87 -8.35 12.06
N ALA A 520 16.33 -7.94 13.26
CA ALA A 520 16.62 -6.55 13.59
C ALA A 520 17.70 -5.98 12.67
N ASP A 521 17.51 -4.72 12.25
CA ASP A 521 18.43 -3.99 11.38
C ASP A 521 18.75 -4.68 10.04
N GLU A 522 17.93 -5.66 9.61
CA GLU A 522 18.06 -6.31 8.32
C GLU A 522 17.15 -5.70 7.26
N CYS A 523 17.58 -5.78 6.01
CA CYS A 523 16.84 -5.34 4.84
C CYS A 523 16.42 -6.56 4.01
N TRP A 524 15.14 -6.71 3.72
CA TRP A 524 14.56 -7.84 2.99
C TRP A 524 13.75 -7.38 1.79
N ARG A 525 13.75 -8.16 0.70
CA ARG A 525 13.00 -7.86 -0.54
C ARG A 525 12.49 -9.09 -1.27
N GLY A 526 11.44 -8.92 -2.07
CA GLY A 526 10.96 -9.93 -3.02
C GLY A 526 9.63 -10.60 -2.63
N LEU A 527 9.14 -11.46 -3.52
CA LEU A 527 7.92 -12.25 -3.36
C LEU A 527 8.20 -13.75 -3.55
N PRO A 528 8.51 -14.53 -2.49
CA PRO A 528 8.67 -14.14 -1.08
C PRO A 528 9.90 -13.27 -0.80
N ALA A 529 9.93 -12.63 0.37
CA ALA A 529 11.02 -11.76 0.77
C ALA A 529 12.26 -12.56 1.21
N GLU A 530 13.43 -12.13 0.74
CA GLU A 530 14.74 -12.66 1.11
C GLU A 530 15.67 -11.52 1.57
N LYS A 531 16.67 -11.87 2.41
CA LYS A 531 17.66 -10.93 2.92
C LYS A 531 18.51 -10.31 1.79
N VAL A 532 18.64 -8.99 1.81
CA VAL A 532 19.51 -8.23 0.90
C VAL A 532 20.95 -8.23 1.43
N GLN A 533 21.93 -8.55 0.58
CA GLN A 533 23.34 -8.43 0.94
C GLN A 533 23.75 -6.94 0.97
N HIS A 534 24.46 -6.53 2.02
CA HIS A 534 24.77 -5.13 2.35
C HIS A 534 25.49 -4.33 1.22
N ALA A 535 26.23 -4.99 0.34
CA ALA A 535 26.88 -4.38 -0.82
C ALA A 535 25.89 -3.97 -1.92
N GLN A 536 24.78 -4.72 -2.07
CA GLN A 536 23.76 -4.48 -3.09
C GLN A 536 22.83 -3.31 -2.71
N TYR A 537 22.57 -3.12 -1.42
CA TYR A 537 21.72 -2.01 -0.90
C TYR A 537 22.37 -0.63 -1.08
N ARG A 538 23.70 -0.51 -0.93
CA ARG A 538 24.42 0.76 -1.05
C ARG A 538 24.48 1.33 -2.47
N ASN A 539 24.38 0.47 -3.47
CA ASN A 539 24.54 0.85 -4.88
C ASN A 539 23.21 1.14 -5.59
N SER A 540 22.07 1.02 -4.89
CA SER A 540 20.75 1.31 -5.46
C SER A 540 20.53 2.82 -5.63
N PRO A 541 20.28 3.33 -6.86
CA PRO A 541 20.00 4.74 -7.09
C PRO A 541 18.68 5.14 -6.43
N GLY A 542 18.73 6.05 -5.44
CA GLY A 542 17.56 6.53 -4.70
C GLY A 542 17.73 6.49 -3.17
N HIS A 543 18.72 5.74 -2.67
CA HIS A 543 18.88 5.46 -1.23
C HIS A 543 19.72 6.46 -0.42
N LYS A 544 20.05 7.63 -0.97
CA LYS A 544 20.70 8.69 -0.17
C LYS A 544 19.73 9.37 0.81
N HIS A 545 18.41 9.15 0.69
CA HIS A 545 17.41 9.94 1.41
C HIS A 545 16.26 9.14 2.08
N LEU A 546 16.18 7.82 1.93
CA LEU A 546 15.09 7.02 2.51
C LEU A 546 15.49 6.34 3.83
N CYS A 547 14.89 6.82 4.91
CA CYS A 547 14.65 6.12 6.18
C CYS A 547 15.82 5.61 7.04
N PHE A 548 17.09 6.03 6.82
CA PHE A 548 18.20 5.71 7.74
C PHE A 548 18.46 6.77 8.84
N LEU A 549 17.67 7.85 8.89
CA LEU A 549 17.75 8.84 9.99
C LEU A 549 17.46 8.24 11.39
N PRO A 550 16.58 7.25 11.58
CA PRO A 550 16.25 6.78 12.93
C PRO A 550 17.32 5.87 13.56
N THR A 551 18.09 5.12 12.76
CA THR A 551 19.18 4.26 13.25
C THR A 551 20.35 5.08 13.80
N MET A 552 20.61 6.26 13.22
CA MET A 552 21.55 7.24 13.77
C MET A 552 21.05 7.85 15.08
N LEU A 553 19.75 8.20 15.16
CA LEU A 553 19.14 8.82 16.34
C LEU A 553 19.06 7.89 17.57
N ARG A 554 19.08 6.56 17.38
CA ARG A 554 19.18 5.58 18.49
C ARG A 554 20.44 5.75 19.36
N ARG A 555 21.48 6.41 18.85
CA ARG A 555 22.72 6.66 19.62
C ARG A 555 22.72 7.96 20.44
N PHE A 556 21.71 8.83 20.33
CA PHE A 556 21.81 10.22 20.80
C PHE A 556 20.83 10.66 21.91
N THR A 557 20.16 9.74 22.61
CA THR A 557 19.35 10.13 23.80
C THR A 557 20.11 9.91 25.10
N GLY A 558 20.97 10.86 25.44
CA GLY A 558 21.60 11.01 26.74
C GLY A 558 22.36 12.32 26.79
N VAL A 559 21.70 13.41 27.21
CA VAL A 559 22.33 14.74 27.27
C VAL A 559 22.25 15.27 28.70
N SER A 560 23.44 15.45 29.29
CA SER A 560 23.77 16.29 30.45
C SER A 560 24.66 17.44 29.96
N GLU A 561 24.67 18.54 30.71
CA GLU A 561 25.11 19.89 30.30
C GLU A 561 26.65 20.11 30.16
N ARG A 562 27.02 20.90 29.13
CA ARG A 562 28.25 21.73 28.90
C ARG A 562 29.63 21.06 28.68
N PRO A 563 30.36 21.44 27.59
CA PRO A 563 31.81 21.25 27.50
C PRO A 563 32.63 22.55 27.36
N GLU A 564 33.69 22.67 28.16
CA GLU A 564 34.83 23.58 27.96
C GLU A 564 36.02 22.83 27.33
N SER A 565 36.59 23.39 26.24
CA SER A 565 37.99 23.30 25.74
C SER A 565 38.70 21.95 25.43
N GLY A 566 39.33 21.89 24.24
CA GLY A 566 40.67 21.27 24.05
C GLY A 566 40.86 20.20 22.96
N VAL A 567 41.29 20.58 21.73
CA VAL A 567 41.81 19.62 20.73
C VAL A 567 43.28 19.36 21.04
N SER A 568 43.67 18.10 21.32
CA SER A 568 45.04 17.75 21.71
C SER A 568 45.87 17.15 20.57
N HIS A 569 45.24 16.55 19.54
CA HIS A 569 45.95 16.02 18.37
C HIS A 569 45.11 16.12 17.09
N LEU A 570 45.77 16.30 15.94
CA LEU A 570 45.17 16.27 14.61
C LEU A 570 45.63 15.02 13.85
N LEU A 571 44.69 14.22 13.34
CA LEU A 571 44.97 13.07 12.49
C LEU A 571 44.58 13.40 11.05
N LEU A 572 45.57 13.33 10.15
CA LEU A 572 45.37 13.55 8.72
C LEU A 572 45.71 12.27 7.96
N ARG A 573 44.77 11.77 7.16
CA ARG A 573 45.02 10.63 6.26
C ARG A 573 45.32 11.16 4.86
N CYS A 574 46.55 10.96 4.43
CA CYS A 574 47.07 11.44 3.15
C CYS A 574 47.66 10.28 2.36
N ARG A 575 47.15 10.06 1.13
CA ARG A 575 47.59 8.97 0.24
C ARG A 575 47.60 7.58 0.89
N GLY A 576 46.61 7.30 1.73
CA GLY A 576 46.46 6.01 2.41
C GLY A 576 47.38 5.82 3.64
N GLN A 577 48.21 6.80 4.00
CA GLN A 577 48.96 6.81 5.25
C GLN A 577 48.36 7.79 6.24
N GLU A 578 48.30 7.37 7.50
CA GLU A 578 47.77 8.16 8.61
C GLU A 578 48.94 8.88 9.30
N VAL A 579 48.89 10.20 9.35
CA VAL A 579 49.94 11.04 9.93
C VAL A 579 49.34 11.85 11.07
N ARG A 580 49.95 11.72 12.26
CA ARG A 580 49.54 12.40 13.49
C ARG A 580 50.37 13.67 13.69
N TYR A 581 49.70 14.78 13.93
CA TYR A 581 50.30 16.07 14.23
C TYR A 581 49.93 16.48 15.66
N ASP A 582 50.95 16.80 16.46
CA ASP A 582 50.81 17.15 17.88
C ASP A 582 50.78 18.68 18.07
N GLU A 583 50.40 19.14 19.26
CA GLU A 583 50.16 20.57 19.59
C GLU A 583 51.29 21.53 19.17
N GLN A 584 52.55 21.08 19.12
CA GLN A 584 53.69 21.92 18.70
C GLN A 584 53.70 22.26 17.20
N GLN A 585 52.98 21.50 16.37
CA GLN A 585 52.89 21.70 14.92
C GLN A 585 51.56 22.36 14.49
N VAL A 586 50.69 22.66 15.45
CA VAL A 586 49.38 23.29 15.25
C VAL A 586 49.36 24.63 15.96
N THR A 587 49.43 25.72 15.20
CA THR A 587 49.39 27.08 15.76
C THR A 587 48.00 27.67 15.71
N LYS A 588 47.50 28.21 16.83
CA LYS A 588 46.23 28.95 16.87
C LYS A 588 46.48 30.41 16.47
N ARG A 589 45.79 30.92 15.46
CA ARG A 589 45.90 32.32 15.00
C ARG A 589 44.54 32.98 14.81
N ARG A 590 44.52 34.31 14.82
CA ARG A 590 43.31 35.10 14.59
C ARG A 590 43.38 35.68 13.17
N ILE A 591 42.44 35.30 12.31
CA ILE A 591 42.42 35.73 10.90
C ILE A 591 41.05 36.36 10.66
N ASN A 592 41.02 37.60 10.13
CA ASN A 592 39.79 38.39 9.94
C ASN A 592 38.89 38.44 11.20
N GLY A 593 39.52 38.63 12.37
CA GLY A 593 38.84 38.77 13.66
C GLY A 593 38.37 37.46 14.33
N ARG A 594 38.49 36.29 13.68
CA ARG A 594 38.05 34.98 14.19
C ARG A 594 39.23 34.06 14.52
N TRP A 595 39.06 33.20 15.53
CA TRP A 595 40.08 32.21 15.94
C TRP A 595 40.06 30.97 15.03
N GLY A 596 41.23 30.55 14.54
CA GLY A 596 41.42 29.33 13.76
C GLY A 596 42.71 28.58 14.13
N LEU A 597 42.79 27.31 13.76
CA LEU A 597 44.01 26.48 13.88
C LEU A 597 44.71 26.41 12.51
N VAL A 598 46.03 26.56 12.50
CA VAL A 598 46.87 26.59 11.30
C VAL A 598 47.97 25.54 11.45
N VAL A 599 48.05 24.64 10.48
CA VAL A 599 49.11 23.61 10.37
C VAL A 599 49.91 23.89 9.11
N SER A 600 51.23 24.00 9.25
CA SER A 600 52.14 24.26 8.13
C SER A 600 52.83 22.96 7.70
N PHE A 601 52.81 22.67 6.40
CA PHE A 601 53.49 21.50 5.84
C PHE A 601 54.76 21.96 5.12
N THR A 602 55.88 21.29 5.40
CA THR A 602 57.16 21.53 4.72
C THR A 602 57.22 20.87 3.33
N THR A 603 56.29 19.97 3.01
CA THR A 603 56.17 19.27 1.72
C THR A 603 54.72 19.27 1.22
N PRO A 604 54.46 19.26 -0.11
CA PRO A 604 53.09 19.26 -0.64
C PRO A 604 52.31 17.99 -0.25
N VAL A 605 51.08 18.15 0.26
CA VAL A 605 50.24 17.03 0.72
C VAL A 605 48.86 17.09 0.07
N THR A 606 48.31 15.93 -0.32
CA THR A 606 46.92 15.78 -0.78
C THR A 606 46.10 15.13 0.34
N VAL A 607 45.18 15.89 0.94
CA VAL A 607 44.33 15.42 2.05
C VAL A 607 43.08 14.75 1.48
N THR A 608 42.87 13.48 1.80
CA THR A 608 41.68 12.72 1.36
C THR A 608 40.64 12.60 2.48
N GLU A 609 41.08 12.51 3.73
CA GLU A 609 40.23 12.46 4.94
C GLU A 609 40.96 13.10 6.13
N TYR A 610 40.21 13.68 7.09
CA TYR A 610 40.76 14.25 8.32
C TYR A 610 39.85 13.97 9.53
N ALA A 611 40.44 13.86 10.72
CA ALA A 611 39.72 13.70 11.99
C ALA A 611 40.43 14.45 13.12
N PHE A 612 39.65 15.04 14.02
CA PHE A 612 40.17 15.70 15.23
C PHE A 612 39.95 14.80 16.44
N ALA A 613 40.95 14.70 17.32
CA ALA A 613 40.81 14.06 18.62
C ALA A 613 41.01 15.11 19.72
N THR A 614 39.98 15.32 20.54
CA THR A 614 40.09 16.16 21.73
C THR A 614 40.69 15.39 22.90
N GLY A 615 41.48 16.08 23.71
CA GLY A 615 42.21 15.49 24.83
C GLY A 615 41.29 15.22 25.99
N GLY A 616 40.56 14.12 25.91
CA GLY A 616 39.60 13.69 26.92
C GLY A 616 38.54 12.87 26.22
N GLY A 617 38.51 11.56 26.48
CA GLY A 617 37.60 10.59 25.86
C GLY A 617 36.16 10.74 26.32
N ASP A 618 35.57 11.92 26.11
CA ASP A 618 34.18 12.21 26.44
C ASP A 618 33.35 12.32 25.14
N PRO A 619 32.42 11.39 24.84
CA PRO A 619 31.74 11.30 23.53
C PRO A 619 30.63 12.35 23.29
N GLY A 620 30.52 13.37 24.15
CA GLY A 620 29.36 14.28 24.22
C GLY A 620 29.50 15.66 23.57
N CYS A 621 30.65 16.00 22.98
CA CYS A 621 30.76 17.26 22.23
C CYS A 621 30.21 17.05 20.81
N ASP A 622 29.19 17.82 20.42
CA ASP A 622 28.79 17.96 19.02
C ASP A 622 30.06 18.20 18.19
N PRO A 623 30.30 17.48 17.08
CA PRO A 623 31.45 17.75 16.25
C PRO A 623 31.30 19.17 15.73
N VAL A 624 32.14 20.08 16.24
CA VAL A 624 32.33 21.40 15.64
C VAL A 624 32.48 21.15 14.14
N ARG A 625 31.57 21.66 13.32
CA ARG A 625 31.68 21.52 11.87
C ARG A 625 32.90 22.32 11.44
N TRP A 626 33.95 21.61 11.06
CA TRP A 626 35.14 22.18 10.47
C TRP A 626 35.02 22.06 8.96
N GLN A 627 35.48 23.09 8.25
CA GLN A 627 35.59 23.06 6.80
C GLN A 627 37.06 23.21 6.45
N LEU A 628 37.58 22.34 5.57
CA LEU A 628 38.94 22.44 5.06
C LEU A 628 38.96 23.51 3.96
N LEU A 629 39.61 24.64 4.21
CA LEU A 629 39.86 25.66 3.19
C LEU A 629 41.32 25.53 2.73
N GLY A 630 41.54 25.29 1.44
CA GLY A 630 42.86 25.21 0.82
C GLY A 630 43.20 26.48 0.03
N SER A 631 44.40 27.02 0.22
CA SER A 631 44.94 28.14 -0.56
C SER A 631 46.42 27.91 -0.88
N ASN A 632 46.83 28.28 -2.10
CA ASN A 632 48.22 28.32 -2.59
C ASN A 632 48.93 29.66 -2.33
N GLN A 633 48.32 30.60 -1.60
CA GLN A 633 48.91 31.93 -1.35
C GLN A 633 49.45 32.07 0.09
N PRO A 634 50.53 32.86 0.29
CA PRO A 634 51.08 33.13 1.62
C PRO A 634 50.06 33.85 2.51
N LEU A 635 50.13 33.59 3.82
CA LEU A 635 49.30 34.25 4.84
C LEU A 635 49.63 35.76 4.89
N PRO A 636 48.64 36.66 4.99
CA PRO A 636 48.92 38.05 5.29
C PRO A 636 49.48 38.20 6.70
N ASP A 637 50.45 39.10 6.88
CA ASP A 637 51.02 39.42 8.20
C ASP A 637 50.02 40.19 9.07
N GLU A 638 50.11 40.02 10.39
CA GLU A 638 49.27 40.71 11.38
C GLU A 638 49.54 42.22 11.37
N GLY A 639 48.91 42.96 10.44
CA GLY A 639 49.06 44.41 10.37
C GLY A 639 48.31 45.11 9.23
N ASP A 640 48.02 44.43 8.12
CA ASP A 640 47.41 45.09 6.95
C ASP A 640 45.88 45.10 7.02
N ASN A 641 45.31 46.25 7.39
CA ASN A 641 43.85 46.50 7.38
C ASN A 641 43.29 46.87 6.00
N GLU A 642 44.10 46.87 4.95
CA GLU A 642 43.67 47.21 3.59
C GLU A 642 44.30 46.25 2.57
N ALA A 643 43.69 45.07 2.41
CA ALA A 643 43.91 44.23 1.24
C ALA A 643 42.55 43.76 0.72
N GLU A 644 42.29 44.13 -0.53
CA GLU A 644 41.05 43.94 -1.27
C GLU A 644 40.49 42.52 -1.17
N ALA A 645 39.17 42.44 -1.05
CA ALA A 645 38.41 41.20 -1.12
C ALA A 645 38.64 40.49 -2.47
N LEU A 646 39.51 39.49 -2.49
CA LEU A 646 39.60 38.51 -3.57
C LEU A 646 39.32 37.10 -3.01
N PRO A 647 38.68 36.23 -3.82
CA PRO A 647 37.66 35.31 -3.34
C PRO A 647 38.26 34.01 -2.78
N TRP A 648 37.91 33.67 -1.55
CA TRP A 648 38.06 32.30 -1.05
C TRP A 648 36.91 31.45 -1.59
N ALA A 649 37.21 30.24 -2.07
CA ALA A 649 36.24 29.39 -2.74
C ALA A 649 35.03 29.04 -1.86
N VAL A 650 33.83 29.44 -2.30
CA VAL A 650 32.54 28.99 -1.77
C VAL A 650 32.06 27.83 -2.65
N LEU A 651 31.95 26.64 -2.08
CA LEU A 651 31.28 25.50 -2.73
C LEU A 651 29.78 25.59 -2.42
N ASP A 652 28.99 25.85 -3.45
CA ASP A 652 27.52 25.87 -3.43
C ASP A 652 26.94 24.44 -3.46
N GLU A 653 25.73 24.24 -2.93
CA GLU A 653 25.04 22.94 -2.73
C GLU A 653 24.70 22.17 -4.04
N ARG A 654 25.18 22.63 -5.21
CA ARG A 654 24.82 22.07 -6.53
C ARG A 654 25.95 21.57 -7.40
N SER A 655 27.22 21.54 -6.96
CA SER A 655 28.29 20.95 -7.76
C SER A 655 28.68 19.54 -7.30
N THR A 656 28.58 18.56 -8.20
CA THR A 656 28.92 17.16 -7.98
C THR A 656 30.23 16.76 -8.64
N ASP A 657 31.29 17.56 -8.47
CA ASP A 657 32.64 17.21 -8.97
C ASP A 657 33.68 17.34 -7.86
N PHE A 658 34.09 16.20 -7.30
CA PHE A 658 35.30 16.11 -6.46
C PHE A 658 36.50 15.76 -7.33
N ALA A 659 36.99 16.75 -8.07
CA ALA A 659 38.32 16.72 -8.66
C ALA A 659 39.01 18.05 -8.36
N THR A 660 39.72 18.14 -7.23
CA THR A 660 40.61 19.28 -6.97
C THR A 660 42.00 18.99 -7.55
N PRO A 661 42.63 19.94 -8.29
CA PRO A 661 43.96 19.74 -8.87
C PRO A 661 45.07 19.74 -7.80
N PRO A 662 46.29 19.27 -8.10
CA PRO A 662 47.39 19.21 -7.14
C PRO A 662 47.86 20.61 -6.73
N ILE A 663 47.79 20.89 -5.42
CA ILE A 663 48.14 22.19 -4.78
C ILE A 663 49.57 22.07 -4.22
N ARG A 664 50.46 23.03 -4.55
CA ARG A 664 51.91 22.95 -4.25
C ARG A 664 52.32 23.59 -2.91
N HIS A 665 51.48 24.43 -2.31
CA HIS A 665 51.64 24.93 -0.94
C HIS A 665 50.25 25.04 -0.30
N ALA A 666 50.03 24.52 0.90
CA ALA A 666 48.71 24.58 1.55
C ALA A 666 48.82 25.12 2.97
N CYS A 667 48.10 26.21 3.25
CA CYS A 667 47.66 26.54 4.61
C CYS A 667 46.25 25.94 4.80
N VAL A 668 46.06 25.13 5.84
CA VAL A 668 44.75 24.59 6.21
C VAL A 668 44.10 25.55 7.21
N TYR A 669 42.95 26.09 6.85
CA TYR A 669 42.11 26.90 7.73
C TYR A 669 40.81 26.15 8.03
N CYS A 670 40.39 26.13 9.30
CA CYS A 670 39.11 25.58 9.70
C CYS A 670 38.30 26.60 10.50
N GLN A 671 37.08 26.92 10.02
CA GLN A 671 36.16 27.86 10.65
C GLN A 671 35.11 27.14 11.51
N VAL A 672 34.82 27.67 12.70
CA VAL A 672 33.72 27.22 13.55
C VAL A 672 32.44 27.96 13.19
N ILE A 673 31.41 27.25 12.69
CA ILE A 673 30.07 27.83 12.44
C ILE A 673 29.14 27.40 13.58
N ALA A 674 28.81 28.33 14.49
CA ALA A 674 27.86 28.08 15.57
C ALA A 674 26.42 28.41 15.12
N GLY A 675 25.53 27.42 15.09
CA GLY A 675 24.08 27.63 14.94
C GLY A 675 23.45 27.99 16.29
N ARG A 676 22.74 29.13 16.37
CA ARG A 676 22.06 29.58 17.60
C ARG A 676 20.83 28.73 17.94
N ARG A 677 20.74 28.30 19.21
CA ARG A 677 19.49 27.91 19.90
C ARG A 677 18.59 29.14 20.07
N ARG A 678 17.29 29.02 19.80
CA ARG A 678 16.24 29.91 20.34
C ARG A 678 15.39 29.09 21.30
N ASP A 679 15.61 29.35 22.57
CA ASP A 679 14.79 29.06 23.75
C ASP A 679 15.07 30.29 24.64
N THR A 680 14.15 31.01 25.29
CA THR A 680 12.87 30.66 25.91
C THR A 680 11.97 31.90 26.05
N THR A 681 10.72 31.67 26.44
CA THR A 681 9.86 32.60 27.20
C THR A 681 10.58 33.28 28.38
N ALA A 682 10.38 34.60 28.51
CA ALA A 682 10.20 35.43 29.74
C ALA A 682 10.58 36.89 29.41
N GLY A 683 9.59 37.80 29.39
CA GLY A 683 9.74 39.23 29.09
C GLY A 683 8.88 39.66 27.92
#